data_AF-A0A182YFW8-F1
#
_entry.id   AF-A0A182YFW8-F1
#
_cell.length_a   1.000
_cell.length_b   1.000
_cell.length_c   1.000
_cell.angle_alpha   90.00
_cell.angle_beta   90.00
_cell.angle_gamma   90.00
#
_symmetry.space_group_name_H-M   'P 1'
#
loop_
_entity.id
_entity.type
_entity.pdbx_description
1 polymer ?
#
loop_
_entity_poly.entity_id
_entity_poly.type
_entity_poly.pdbx_seq_one_letter_code
_entity_poly.pdbx_strand_id
1 'polypeptide(L)'
;MGFKPCDETAVMPLALRLLRVIGVWGDLTRYRYILVFVCYCFGIVIPKVCFGYPSAEASIRGYTELILETNVFAGMLMLYVRYDHFKLLVVELRSFVSIVFRDHSPSTPIRSNLVQLNVRLHKYTMLYCLYMCCVCTVYCFAPLWSNYSGYTSAINHQDNGSTVFQFNLYLEQGFYWLDNRTSLVGYCICTVFMFPLMYLCAYTGTVKVVAVFNLIKYCQAAIQTVAIKLEHLKTFRDVRRRTEAMSEVRDLHQRAMRCAELLELVLQPLLLMQLVLCILIWCTMMLYFSVSGINVKFINMFLLFLFVSIETFGYCYLGTQLSQESINVGKALYDADWIDYDAVMRKKVAFMIMRAQCRVGLTAAKFCFVDMEQFVAMLNMSYSIFVVLKDDDRAVLPLILYLQKHISLGDGSKRLYYPIVFSAFCASVVVPKLMTHYTNLETFICSMAELVFVGNVICGTMLLWMEYVSFAQFIEQTTSLTKYCKWPFGSLCRLYSTCSRSLPWLVYRDHQLYSVREYVLQFNRRIHRYTNKYCAFMGVLVVFYCLAPILTSLTAYFQSLVKSAGNDTSTTMAKVEFTLHMEETFYGLEQHTNIVHYILYTLAIVPMMFMTAVSVHTKLLTICCSVLYCETLLHIITLKVDNLHRMPMGNAARDELADIIQVHQRTLACIALLVKALRPVLLMQLVFCIFIWCLMMLYFTLADIGVKFINVGILFFVITIETLGQCYVGTRLSKQAEELTKCVYACGWQSMDREIQQELLMVLHRTQWPVGIQAGKFCFVDMERFQKCLTERQRGHDKPLRFRTIPQMVNVSYSFFIVLKDAF
;
A
#
# COMPACT_ATOMS: atom_id res chain seq x y z
N MET A 1 23.99 -30.41 -26.17
CA MET A 1 24.51 -30.75 -24.82
C MET A 1 23.82 -32.01 -24.33
N GLY A 2 24.51 -32.90 -23.60
CA GLY A 2 23.92 -34.15 -23.11
C GLY A 2 23.05 -33.94 -21.87
N PHE A 3 21.74 -34.19 -21.98
CA PHE A 3 20.76 -34.02 -20.89
C PHE A 3 20.50 -35.33 -20.12
N LYS A 4 21.56 -35.91 -19.54
CA LYS A 4 21.44 -36.82 -18.39
C LYS A 4 21.92 -36.09 -17.13
N PRO A 5 21.30 -36.30 -15.95
CA PRO A 5 21.93 -35.89 -14.69
C PRO A 5 23.28 -36.61 -14.57
N CYS A 6 24.35 -35.86 -14.30
CA CYS A 6 25.70 -36.46 -14.17
C CYS A 6 25.87 -37.26 -12.85
N ASP A 7 24.91 -37.12 -11.95
CA ASP A 7 24.76 -37.83 -10.68
C ASP A 7 23.26 -37.74 -10.32
N GLU A 8 22.59 -38.87 -10.12
CA GLU A 8 21.16 -38.93 -9.76
C GLU A 8 20.91 -38.63 -8.27
N THR A 9 21.94 -38.70 -7.43
CA THR A 9 21.90 -38.39 -5.99
C THR A 9 22.19 -36.93 -5.69
N ALA A 10 22.75 -36.19 -6.65
CA ALA A 10 23.07 -34.77 -6.50
C ALA A 10 21.82 -33.91 -6.23
N VAL A 11 21.89 -33.07 -5.20
CA VAL A 11 20.88 -32.06 -4.87
C VAL A 11 20.91 -30.91 -5.87
N MET A 12 19.76 -30.64 -6.51
CA MET A 12 19.50 -29.47 -7.37
C MET A 12 20.51 -29.23 -8.52
N PRO A 13 20.95 -30.27 -9.28
CA PRO A 13 22.11 -30.17 -10.17
C PRO A 13 21.92 -29.19 -11.33
N LEU A 14 20.69 -29.04 -11.84
CA LEU A 14 20.38 -28.08 -12.92
C LEU A 14 20.24 -26.65 -12.39
N ALA A 15 19.47 -26.44 -11.32
CA ALA A 15 19.30 -25.12 -10.71
C ALA A 15 20.64 -24.51 -10.24
N LEU A 16 21.50 -25.30 -9.57
CA LEU A 16 22.82 -24.84 -9.14
C LEU A 16 23.80 -24.58 -10.32
N ARG A 17 23.61 -25.21 -11.49
CA ARG A 17 24.35 -24.87 -12.72
C ARG A 17 23.89 -23.53 -13.28
N LEU A 18 22.58 -23.30 -13.38
CA LEU A 18 22.01 -22.03 -13.85
C LEU A 18 22.43 -20.86 -12.93
N LEU A 19 22.33 -21.04 -11.62
CA LEU A 19 22.78 -20.07 -10.61
C LEU A 19 24.29 -19.78 -10.68
N ARG A 20 25.12 -20.69 -11.23
CA ARG A 20 26.55 -20.46 -11.44
C ARG A 20 26.84 -19.63 -12.70
N VAL A 21 26.06 -19.80 -13.77
CA VAL A 21 26.21 -19.01 -15.01
C VAL A 21 25.99 -17.53 -14.72
N ILE A 22 24.90 -17.20 -14.01
CA ILE A 22 24.52 -15.85 -13.58
C ILE A 22 25.38 -15.27 -12.44
N GLY A 23 26.24 -16.08 -11.81
CA GLY A 23 27.16 -15.64 -10.76
C GLY A 23 26.61 -15.62 -9.32
N VAL A 24 25.41 -16.12 -9.07
CA VAL A 24 24.84 -16.20 -7.69
C VAL A 24 25.34 -17.42 -6.92
N TRP A 25 25.80 -18.48 -7.59
CA TRP A 25 26.28 -19.71 -6.97
C TRP A 25 27.71 -20.12 -7.39
N GLY A 26 28.66 -19.92 -6.48
CA GLY A 26 30.05 -20.34 -6.62
C GLY A 26 31.00 -19.18 -6.33
N ASP A 27 31.94 -19.40 -5.41
CA ASP A 27 32.71 -18.33 -4.77
C ASP A 27 33.49 -17.46 -5.78
N LEU A 28 34.17 -18.08 -6.76
CA LEU A 28 34.95 -17.40 -7.80
C LEU A 28 34.10 -16.64 -8.85
N THR A 29 32.79 -16.91 -8.94
CA THR A 29 31.92 -16.37 -10.01
C THR A 29 31.06 -15.18 -9.58
N ARG A 30 31.15 -14.74 -8.32
CA ARG A 30 30.24 -13.75 -7.72
C ARG A 30 30.23 -12.37 -8.40
N TYR A 31 31.36 -11.93 -8.92
CA TYR A 31 31.48 -10.65 -9.65
C TYR A 31 30.56 -10.56 -10.88
N ARG A 32 30.20 -11.70 -11.50
CA ARG A 32 29.32 -11.73 -12.69
C ARG A 32 27.92 -11.23 -12.38
N TYR A 33 27.42 -11.49 -11.18
CA TYR A 33 26.10 -11.01 -10.79
C TYR A 33 26.09 -9.48 -10.59
N ILE A 34 27.19 -8.92 -10.08
CA ILE A 34 27.37 -7.47 -9.98
C ILE A 34 27.34 -6.83 -11.38
N LEU A 35 28.04 -7.41 -12.36
CA LEU A 35 27.99 -6.95 -13.76
C LEU A 35 26.56 -7.01 -14.33
N VAL A 36 25.84 -8.11 -14.12
CA VAL A 36 24.43 -8.26 -14.55
C VAL A 36 23.53 -7.19 -13.92
N PHE A 37 23.72 -6.89 -12.63
CA PHE A 37 22.95 -5.85 -11.93
C PHE A 37 23.31 -4.43 -12.42
N VAL A 38 24.59 -4.17 -12.74
CA VAL A 38 25.02 -2.90 -13.36
C VAL A 38 24.43 -2.74 -14.77
N CYS A 39 24.41 -3.80 -15.58
CA CYS A 39 23.74 -3.79 -16.89
C CYS A 39 22.24 -3.49 -16.78
N TYR A 40 21.55 -4.02 -15.76
CA TYR A 40 20.17 -3.67 -15.44
C TYR A 40 20.02 -2.17 -15.10
N CYS A 41 20.88 -1.62 -14.24
CA CYS A 41 20.84 -0.21 -13.87
C CYS A 41 21.04 0.74 -15.09
N PHE A 42 22.02 0.47 -15.95
CA PHE A 42 22.32 1.31 -17.12
C PHE A 42 21.37 1.08 -18.31
N GLY A 43 20.91 -0.15 -18.54
CA GLY A 43 20.08 -0.51 -19.68
C GLY A 43 18.58 -0.27 -19.48
N ILE A 44 18.11 -0.25 -18.23
CA ILE A 44 16.67 -0.18 -17.89
C ILE A 44 16.38 0.97 -16.94
N VAL A 45 17.01 0.99 -15.76
CA VAL A 45 16.63 1.92 -14.68
C VAL A 45 16.90 3.38 -15.06
N ILE A 46 18.11 3.69 -15.54
CA ILE A 46 18.48 5.06 -15.96
C ILE A 46 17.60 5.55 -17.13
N PRO A 47 17.44 4.79 -18.24
CA PRO A 47 16.49 5.12 -19.31
C PRO A 47 15.06 5.43 -18.83
N LYS A 48 14.48 4.55 -18.01
CA LYS A 48 13.07 4.66 -17.55
C LYS A 48 12.81 5.76 -16.52
N VAL A 49 13.85 6.27 -15.84
CA VAL A 49 13.73 7.33 -14.82
C VAL A 49 14.14 8.70 -15.36
N CYS A 50 15.12 8.78 -16.27
CA CYS A 50 15.72 10.07 -16.66
C CYS A 50 15.16 10.68 -17.96
N PHE A 51 14.53 9.91 -18.86
CA PHE A 51 14.21 10.37 -20.23
C PHE A 51 12.72 10.54 -20.54
N GLY A 52 11.84 10.38 -19.55
CA GLY A 52 10.41 10.70 -19.65
C GLY A 52 9.59 9.77 -20.57
N TYR A 53 8.31 10.12 -20.72
CA TYR A 53 7.31 9.34 -21.46
C TYR A 53 6.41 10.26 -22.29
N PRO A 54 6.01 9.88 -23.53
CA PRO A 54 5.21 10.72 -24.41
C PRO A 54 3.70 10.72 -24.08
N SER A 55 3.23 9.82 -23.19
CA SER A 55 1.82 9.75 -22.79
C SER A 55 1.66 9.14 -21.40
N ALA A 56 0.50 9.36 -20.78
CA ALA A 56 0.15 8.75 -19.49
C ALA A 56 0.12 7.21 -19.59
N GLU A 57 -0.43 6.64 -20.67
CA GLU A 57 -0.39 5.20 -20.94
C GLU A 57 1.06 4.69 -20.97
N ALA A 58 1.96 5.38 -21.69
CA ALA A 58 3.37 4.99 -21.79
C ALA A 58 4.09 5.09 -20.43
N SER A 59 3.76 6.09 -19.62
CA SER A 59 4.26 6.25 -18.24
C SER A 59 3.84 5.09 -17.34
N ILE A 60 2.53 4.78 -17.30
CA ILE A 60 1.97 3.64 -16.53
C ILE A 60 2.62 2.33 -16.99
N ARG A 61 2.77 2.14 -18.30
CA ARG A 61 3.44 0.97 -18.89
C ARG A 61 4.89 0.86 -18.42
N GLY A 62 5.70 1.89 -18.65
CA GLY A 62 7.14 1.89 -18.34
C GLY A 62 7.45 1.69 -16.87
N TYR A 63 6.70 2.36 -15.97
CA TYR A 63 6.84 2.14 -14.52
C TYR A 63 6.39 0.74 -14.09
N THR A 64 5.31 0.20 -14.66
CA THR A 64 4.85 -1.16 -14.30
C THR A 64 5.85 -2.23 -14.74
N GLU A 65 6.41 -2.09 -15.96
CA GLU A 65 7.54 -2.90 -16.41
C GLU A 65 8.74 -2.75 -15.44
N LEU A 66 9.12 -1.52 -15.06
CA LEU A 66 10.25 -1.26 -14.15
C LEU A 66 10.07 -1.90 -12.77
N ILE A 67 8.85 -1.93 -12.21
CA ILE A 67 8.58 -2.57 -10.91
C ILE A 67 8.70 -4.10 -11.03
N LEU A 68 8.27 -4.70 -12.14
CA LEU A 68 8.42 -6.13 -12.42
C LEU A 68 9.89 -6.52 -12.64
N GLU A 69 10.64 -5.72 -13.39
CA GLU A 69 12.08 -5.95 -13.61
C GLU A 69 12.87 -5.73 -12.31
N THR A 70 12.47 -4.75 -11.48
CA THR A 70 12.98 -4.59 -10.11
C THR A 70 12.70 -5.84 -9.27
N ASN A 71 11.50 -6.42 -9.32
CA ASN A 71 11.19 -7.66 -8.61
C ASN A 71 12.10 -8.83 -9.04
N VAL A 72 12.40 -8.95 -10.34
CA VAL A 72 13.29 -9.97 -10.87
C VAL A 72 14.73 -9.76 -10.40
N PHE A 73 15.32 -8.58 -10.65
CA PHE A 73 16.73 -8.33 -10.33
C PHE A 73 16.95 -8.13 -8.83
N ALA A 74 16.14 -7.37 -8.10
CA ALA A 74 16.31 -7.20 -6.66
C ALA A 74 15.94 -8.47 -5.87
N GLY A 75 14.98 -9.29 -6.34
CA GLY A 75 14.70 -10.60 -5.76
C GLY A 75 15.89 -11.56 -5.90
N MET A 76 16.53 -11.57 -7.08
CA MET A 76 17.75 -12.35 -7.32
C MET A 76 18.96 -11.83 -6.52
N LEU A 77 19.05 -10.50 -6.31
CA LEU A 77 20.03 -9.88 -5.41
C LEU A 77 19.85 -10.32 -3.94
N MET A 78 18.62 -10.56 -3.47
CA MET A 78 18.40 -11.09 -2.12
C MET A 78 18.98 -12.50 -1.93
N LEU A 79 18.90 -13.37 -2.95
CA LEU A 79 19.59 -14.67 -2.94
C LEU A 79 21.13 -14.51 -2.97
N TYR A 80 21.64 -13.53 -3.73
CA TYR A 80 23.07 -13.21 -3.76
C TYR A 80 23.58 -12.69 -2.41
N VAL A 81 22.81 -11.88 -1.69
CA VAL A 81 23.16 -11.36 -0.36
C VAL A 81 23.05 -12.45 0.71
N ARG A 82 22.03 -13.31 0.66
CA ARG A 82 21.84 -14.44 1.60
C ARG A 82 22.68 -15.69 1.24
N TYR A 83 23.77 -15.51 0.48
CA TYR A 83 24.62 -16.60 -0.02
C TYR A 83 25.04 -17.61 1.06
N ASP A 84 25.47 -17.17 2.24
CA ASP A 84 26.01 -18.06 3.27
C ASP A 84 24.94 -18.98 3.88
N HIS A 85 23.73 -18.44 4.06
CA HIS A 85 22.56 -19.21 4.51
C HIS A 85 22.13 -20.20 3.42
N PHE A 86 22.20 -19.81 2.14
CA PHE A 86 21.89 -20.67 1.01
C PHE A 86 22.95 -21.78 0.82
N LYS A 87 24.24 -21.46 1.04
CA LYS A 87 25.35 -22.43 1.06
C LYS A 87 25.13 -23.47 2.17
N LEU A 88 24.77 -23.01 3.37
CA LEU A 88 24.46 -23.89 4.51
C LEU A 88 23.22 -24.77 4.25
N LEU A 89 22.15 -24.22 3.67
CA LEU A 89 20.95 -24.97 3.26
C LEU A 89 21.28 -26.09 2.26
N VAL A 90 22.07 -25.81 1.24
CA VAL A 90 22.50 -26.81 0.25
C VAL A 90 23.41 -27.87 0.89
N VAL A 91 24.22 -27.52 1.89
CA VAL A 91 25.03 -28.47 2.66
C VAL A 91 24.15 -29.38 3.54
N GLU A 92 23.17 -28.84 4.26
CA GLU A 92 22.25 -29.63 5.09
C GLU A 92 21.38 -30.56 4.24
N LEU A 93 20.83 -30.08 3.10
CA LEU A 93 20.08 -30.92 2.16
C LEU A 93 20.94 -32.07 1.61
N ARG A 94 22.22 -31.82 1.30
CA ARG A 94 23.16 -32.88 0.90
C ARG A 94 23.46 -33.85 2.05
N SER A 95 23.58 -33.36 3.27
CA SER A 95 23.82 -34.20 4.45
C SER A 95 22.61 -35.09 4.74
N PHE A 96 21.39 -34.55 4.66
CA PHE A 96 20.13 -35.30 4.73
C PHE A 96 20.09 -36.42 3.67
N VAL A 97 20.31 -36.06 2.39
CA VAL A 97 20.34 -37.04 1.29
C VAL A 97 21.43 -38.10 1.52
N SER A 98 22.62 -37.72 1.99
CA SER A 98 23.71 -38.67 2.25
C SER A 98 23.38 -39.72 3.31
N ILE A 99 22.53 -39.38 4.29
CA ILE A 99 22.04 -40.33 5.30
C ILE A 99 21.04 -41.30 4.67
N VAL A 100 20.03 -40.77 3.94
CA VAL A 100 18.99 -41.60 3.30
C VAL A 100 19.56 -42.56 2.25
N PHE A 101 20.68 -42.20 1.60
CA PHE A 101 21.40 -43.06 0.66
C PHE A 101 22.50 -43.93 1.33
N ARG A 102 22.75 -43.79 2.63
CA ARG A 102 23.69 -44.65 3.38
C ARG A 102 23.08 -46.00 3.77
N ASP A 103 21.76 -46.10 3.82
CA ASP A 103 21.05 -47.38 4.00
C ASP A 103 21.41 -48.33 2.84
N HIS A 104 22.23 -49.35 3.14
CA HIS A 104 22.69 -50.35 2.16
C HIS A 104 21.59 -51.34 1.72
N SER A 105 20.33 -51.12 2.12
CA SER A 105 19.19 -51.91 1.65
C SER A 105 18.77 -51.45 0.25
N PRO A 106 18.86 -52.31 -0.79
CA PRO A 106 18.65 -51.90 -2.17
C PRO A 106 17.18 -51.65 -2.57
N SER A 107 16.22 -51.88 -1.65
CA SER A 107 14.79 -51.96 -1.96
C SER A 107 13.87 -51.04 -1.13
N THR A 108 14.39 -49.98 -0.51
CA THR A 108 13.53 -49.04 0.23
C THR A 108 12.71 -48.12 -0.70
N PRO A 109 11.39 -47.93 -0.47
CA PRO A 109 10.55 -47.06 -1.30
C PRO A 109 10.95 -45.57 -1.18
N ILE A 110 11.67 -45.22 -0.12
CA ILE A 110 12.19 -43.87 0.14
C ILE A 110 13.24 -43.48 -0.92
N ARG A 111 14.20 -44.37 -1.20
CA ARG A 111 15.28 -44.10 -2.16
C ARG A 111 14.73 -43.92 -3.57
N SER A 112 13.79 -44.76 -3.99
CA SER A 112 13.15 -44.64 -5.30
C SER A 112 12.28 -43.39 -5.40
N ASN A 113 11.58 -42.97 -4.34
CA ASN A 113 10.85 -41.70 -4.32
C ASN A 113 11.76 -40.48 -4.49
N LEU A 114 12.89 -40.40 -3.79
CA LEU A 114 13.85 -39.29 -3.94
C LEU A 114 14.49 -39.23 -5.34
N VAL A 115 14.86 -40.37 -5.92
CA VAL A 115 15.38 -40.41 -7.31
C VAL A 115 14.30 -39.99 -8.31
N GLN A 116 13.07 -40.51 -8.17
CA GLN A 116 11.95 -40.09 -9.00
C GLN A 116 11.65 -38.60 -8.87
N LEU A 117 11.71 -38.03 -7.66
CA LEU A 117 11.56 -36.60 -7.45
C LEU A 117 12.65 -35.81 -8.18
N ASN A 118 13.92 -36.20 -8.07
CA ASN A 118 15.01 -35.50 -8.76
C ASN A 118 14.81 -35.52 -10.29
N VAL A 119 14.41 -36.66 -10.85
CA VAL A 119 14.07 -36.81 -12.28
C VAL A 119 12.86 -35.95 -12.67
N ARG A 120 11.79 -35.92 -11.85
CA ARG A 120 10.60 -35.08 -12.08
C ARG A 120 10.96 -33.59 -12.03
N LEU A 121 11.65 -33.13 -10.99
CA LEU A 121 12.10 -31.73 -10.83
C LEU A 121 13.06 -31.30 -11.95
N HIS A 122 13.95 -32.20 -12.40
CA HIS A 122 14.81 -31.95 -13.55
C HIS A 122 13.99 -31.74 -14.84
N LYS A 123 13.04 -32.65 -15.14
CA LYS A 123 12.14 -32.53 -16.30
C LYS A 123 11.28 -31.26 -16.24
N TYR A 124 10.65 -30.95 -15.09
CA TYR A 124 9.87 -29.73 -14.91
C TYR A 124 10.74 -28.47 -15.05
N THR A 125 11.96 -28.47 -14.50
CA THR A 125 12.90 -27.34 -14.65
C THR A 125 13.28 -27.13 -16.11
N MET A 126 13.60 -28.18 -16.87
CA MET A 126 13.90 -28.04 -18.30
C MET A 126 12.68 -27.57 -19.10
N LEU A 127 11.49 -28.13 -18.84
CA LEU A 127 10.26 -27.75 -19.53
C LEU A 127 9.88 -26.29 -19.25
N TYR A 128 10.06 -25.82 -18.00
CA TYR A 128 9.84 -24.43 -17.64
C TYR A 128 10.87 -23.49 -18.27
N CYS A 129 12.16 -23.87 -18.31
CA CYS A 129 13.18 -23.09 -19.02
C CYS A 129 12.90 -23.00 -20.53
N LEU A 130 12.42 -24.08 -21.15
CA LEU A 130 12.01 -24.08 -22.57
C LEU A 130 10.78 -23.18 -22.79
N TYR A 131 9.75 -23.33 -21.96
CA TYR A 131 8.55 -22.48 -21.98
C TYR A 131 8.88 -21.00 -21.84
N MET A 132 9.69 -20.63 -20.85
CA MET A 132 10.11 -19.23 -20.64
C MET A 132 10.96 -18.69 -21.80
N CYS A 133 11.78 -19.54 -22.44
CA CYS A 133 12.50 -19.17 -23.66
C CYS A 133 11.54 -18.89 -24.82
N CYS A 134 10.52 -19.74 -25.02
CA CYS A 134 9.47 -19.51 -26.02
C CYS A 134 8.67 -18.23 -25.72
N VAL A 135 8.28 -17.97 -24.47
CA VAL A 135 7.56 -16.75 -24.07
C VAL A 135 8.41 -15.49 -24.31
N CYS A 136 9.69 -15.51 -23.92
CA CYS A 136 10.63 -14.42 -24.22
C CYS A 136 10.79 -14.20 -25.74
N THR A 137 10.85 -15.29 -26.51
CA THR A 137 10.92 -15.24 -27.98
C THR A 137 9.68 -14.57 -28.55
N VAL A 138 8.47 -15.00 -28.17
CA VAL A 138 7.21 -14.39 -28.61
C VAL A 138 7.13 -12.91 -28.24
N TYR A 139 7.49 -12.55 -26.99
CA TYR A 139 7.53 -11.17 -26.52
C TYR A 139 8.49 -10.28 -27.35
N CYS A 140 9.60 -10.83 -27.83
CA CYS A 140 10.57 -10.11 -28.67
C CYS A 140 10.17 -10.05 -30.16
N PHE A 141 9.50 -11.08 -30.69
CA PHE A 141 9.09 -11.11 -32.09
C PHE A 141 7.77 -10.37 -32.37
N ALA A 142 6.87 -10.24 -31.39
CA ALA A 142 5.59 -9.55 -31.59
C ALA A 142 5.73 -8.04 -31.93
N PRO A 143 6.60 -7.24 -31.26
CA PRO A 143 6.86 -5.86 -31.66
C PRO A 143 7.52 -5.75 -33.04
N LEU A 144 8.49 -6.63 -33.36
CA LEU A 144 9.15 -6.66 -34.67
C LEU A 144 8.15 -6.91 -35.81
N TRP A 145 7.30 -7.92 -35.66
CA TRP A 145 6.28 -8.26 -36.65
C TRP A 145 5.28 -7.11 -36.83
N SER A 146 4.78 -6.55 -35.72
CA SER A 146 3.85 -5.42 -35.72
C SER A 146 4.44 -4.17 -36.39
N ASN A 147 5.73 -3.91 -36.18
CA ASN A 147 6.41 -2.76 -36.77
C ASN A 147 6.70 -2.99 -38.25
N TYR A 148 7.14 -4.19 -38.64
CA TYR A 148 7.34 -4.54 -40.05
C TYR A 148 6.03 -4.40 -40.84
N SER A 149 4.95 -5.04 -40.39
CA SER A 149 3.66 -4.98 -41.09
C SER A 149 3.07 -3.56 -41.12
N GLY A 150 3.20 -2.80 -40.04
CA GLY A 150 2.73 -1.43 -39.98
C GLY A 150 3.51 -0.50 -40.93
N TYR A 151 4.84 -0.64 -40.95
CA TYR A 151 5.72 0.17 -41.79
C TYR A 151 5.55 -0.14 -43.28
N THR A 152 5.40 -1.41 -43.67
CA THR A 152 5.09 -1.77 -45.06
C THR A 152 3.73 -1.24 -45.52
N SER A 153 2.71 -1.27 -44.66
CA SER A 153 1.40 -0.70 -44.99
C SER A 153 1.43 0.83 -45.08
N ALA A 154 2.22 1.50 -44.25
CA ALA A 154 2.40 2.96 -44.32
C ALA A 154 3.05 3.40 -45.65
N ILE A 155 4.08 2.69 -46.11
CA ILE A 155 4.74 2.94 -47.41
C ILE A 155 3.75 2.70 -48.57
N ASN A 156 2.94 1.64 -48.51
CA ASN A 156 1.99 1.30 -49.57
C ASN A 156 0.77 2.25 -49.67
N HIS A 157 0.60 3.18 -48.73
CA HIS A 157 -0.52 4.14 -48.70
C HIS A 157 -0.06 5.62 -48.77
N GLN A 158 1.18 5.87 -49.20
CA GLN A 158 1.85 7.16 -49.01
C GLN A 158 1.39 8.33 -49.93
N ASP A 159 0.34 8.13 -50.75
CA ASP A 159 -0.22 9.16 -51.65
C ASP A 159 -1.03 10.27 -50.97
N ASN A 160 -1.45 10.11 -49.70
CA ASN A 160 -2.28 11.11 -49.00
C ASN A 160 -1.89 11.30 -47.52
N GLY A 161 -1.03 12.29 -47.25
CA GLY A 161 -0.89 12.92 -45.93
C GLY A 161 0.34 12.52 -45.11
N SER A 162 1.03 13.53 -44.58
CA SER A 162 2.27 13.39 -43.81
C SER A 162 2.02 12.95 -42.36
N THR A 163 1.82 11.65 -42.14
CA THR A 163 1.81 11.05 -40.80
C THR A 163 3.09 10.23 -40.57
N VAL A 164 3.80 10.49 -39.47
CA VAL A 164 5.06 9.81 -39.16
C VAL A 164 4.76 8.52 -38.41
N PHE A 165 5.17 7.38 -38.97
CA PHE A 165 4.97 6.06 -38.36
C PHE A 165 5.72 5.95 -37.02
N GLN A 166 5.01 5.54 -35.95
CA GLN A 166 5.60 5.33 -34.63
C GLN A 166 5.92 3.86 -34.38
N PHE A 167 7.18 3.57 -34.03
CA PHE A 167 7.63 2.20 -33.73
C PHE A 167 7.17 1.73 -32.34
N ASN A 168 6.60 0.52 -32.25
CA ASN A 168 6.31 -0.15 -30.99
C ASN A 168 7.61 -0.61 -30.31
N LEU A 169 7.87 -0.10 -29.12
CA LEU A 169 9.04 -0.45 -28.30
C LEU A 169 8.80 -1.71 -27.44
N TYR A 170 9.84 -2.53 -27.33
CA TYR A 170 9.90 -3.75 -26.50
C TYR A 170 9.57 -3.47 -25.04
N LEU A 171 10.36 -2.60 -24.41
CA LEU A 171 10.08 -1.94 -23.14
C LEU A 171 9.82 -0.47 -23.43
N GLU A 172 8.90 0.13 -22.70
CA GLU A 172 8.54 1.53 -22.89
C GLU A 172 9.61 2.41 -22.23
N GLN A 173 10.56 2.95 -23.01
CA GLN A 173 11.62 3.86 -22.52
C GLN A 173 12.25 4.69 -23.65
N GLY A 174 12.65 5.93 -23.35
CA GLY A 174 13.54 6.72 -24.22
C GLY A 174 14.99 6.23 -24.10
N PHE A 175 15.73 6.13 -25.21
CA PHE A 175 17.10 5.59 -25.22
C PHE A 175 18.15 6.70 -25.31
N TYR A 176 18.45 7.33 -24.17
CA TYR A 176 19.40 8.44 -24.07
C TYR A 176 19.05 9.58 -25.06
N TRP A 177 20.02 10.02 -25.89
CA TRP A 177 19.86 11.07 -26.89
C TRP A 177 19.34 10.58 -28.25
N LEU A 178 18.86 9.33 -28.31
CA LEU A 178 18.49 8.66 -29.55
C LEU A 178 16.96 8.56 -29.69
N ASP A 179 16.40 9.15 -30.75
CA ASP A 179 14.99 8.94 -31.08
C ASP A 179 14.77 7.49 -31.55
N ASN A 180 14.22 6.67 -30.65
CA ASN A 180 13.86 5.28 -30.91
C ASN A 180 12.37 5.10 -31.29
N ARG A 181 11.61 6.19 -31.45
CA ARG A 181 10.16 6.20 -31.68
C ARG A 181 9.77 6.58 -33.11
N THR A 182 10.48 7.52 -33.73
CA THR A 182 10.18 7.98 -35.11
C THR A 182 11.31 7.64 -36.10
N SER A 183 12.57 7.68 -35.67
CA SER A 183 13.71 7.34 -36.52
C SER A 183 13.92 5.84 -36.61
N LEU A 184 13.83 5.29 -37.83
CA LEU A 184 14.13 3.88 -38.13
C LEU A 184 15.56 3.50 -37.66
N VAL A 185 16.54 4.38 -37.90
CA VAL A 185 17.94 4.16 -37.50
C VAL A 185 18.07 4.07 -35.98
N GLY A 186 17.42 4.97 -35.25
CA GLY A 186 17.41 4.96 -33.79
C GLY A 186 16.67 3.76 -33.20
N TYR A 187 15.54 3.36 -33.80
CA TYR A 187 14.83 2.13 -33.44
C TYR A 187 15.70 0.88 -33.66
N CYS A 188 16.40 0.75 -34.79
CA CYS A 188 17.30 -0.37 -35.07
C CYS A 188 18.46 -0.45 -34.07
N ILE A 189 19.14 0.67 -33.77
CA ILE A 189 20.23 0.71 -32.79
C ILE A 189 19.71 0.34 -31.38
N CYS A 190 18.59 0.94 -30.95
CA CYS A 190 17.94 0.61 -29.69
C CYS A 190 17.59 -0.88 -29.61
N THR A 191 17.06 -1.46 -30.69
CA THR A 191 16.69 -2.88 -30.78
C THR A 191 17.88 -3.80 -30.57
N VAL A 192 19.03 -3.52 -31.19
CA VAL A 192 20.26 -4.33 -31.04
C VAL A 192 20.78 -4.37 -29.60
N PHE A 193 20.66 -3.26 -28.84
CA PHE A 193 21.02 -3.26 -27.42
C PHE A 193 19.96 -3.91 -26.52
N MET A 194 18.67 -3.73 -26.82
CA MET A 194 17.57 -4.22 -25.98
C MET A 194 17.35 -5.73 -26.13
N PHE A 195 17.56 -6.32 -27.31
CA PHE A 195 17.34 -7.75 -27.54
C PHE A 195 18.13 -8.67 -26.57
N PRO A 196 19.47 -8.55 -26.40
CA PRO A 196 20.21 -9.36 -25.43
C PRO A 196 19.83 -9.04 -23.98
N LEU A 197 19.42 -7.80 -23.69
CA LEU A 197 18.97 -7.37 -22.36
C LEU A 197 17.63 -8.03 -21.97
N MET A 198 16.70 -8.19 -22.91
CA MET A 198 15.45 -8.93 -22.71
C MET A 198 15.70 -10.41 -22.42
N TYR A 199 16.59 -11.06 -23.17
CA TYR A 199 16.97 -12.46 -22.88
C TYR A 199 17.70 -12.60 -21.55
N LEU A 200 18.51 -11.62 -21.15
CA LEU A 200 19.12 -11.58 -19.81
C LEU A 200 18.04 -11.46 -18.71
N CYS A 201 17.06 -10.56 -18.87
CA CYS A 201 15.95 -10.38 -17.93
C CYS A 201 15.07 -11.64 -17.81
N ALA A 202 14.69 -12.25 -18.95
CA ALA A 202 13.95 -13.50 -18.95
C ALA A 202 14.76 -14.65 -18.31
N TYR A 203 16.07 -14.71 -18.53
CA TYR A 203 16.95 -15.68 -17.89
C TYR A 203 17.05 -15.45 -16.37
N THR A 204 17.27 -14.22 -15.90
CA THR A 204 17.37 -13.92 -14.46
C THR A 204 16.07 -14.26 -13.73
N GLY A 205 14.90 -13.92 -14.32
CA GLY A 205 13.58 -14.28 -13.79
C GLY A 205 13.33 -15.78 -13.78
N THR A 206 13.63 -16.49 -14.87
CA THR A 206 13.51 -17.96 -14.95
C THR A 206 14.36 -18.65 -13.88
N VAL A 207 15.61 -18.21 -13.70
CA VAL A 207 16.53 -18.81 -12.72
C VAL A 207 16.11 -18.48 -11.28
N LYS A 208 15.55 -17.29 -11.01
CA LYS A 208 14.94 -16.93 -9.71
C LYS A 208 13.83 -17.94 -9.35
N VAL A 209 12.82 -18.09 -10.22
CA VAL A 209 11.68 -19.01 -9.99
C VAL A 209 12.15 -20.45 -9.83
N VAL A 210 13.01 -20.94 -10.74
CA VAL A 210 13.55 -22.31 -10.70
C VAL A 210 14.30 -22.58 -9.41
N ALA A 211 15.13 -21.65 -8.94
CA ALA A 211 15.89 -21.81 -7.70
C ALA A 211 14.97 -21.92 -6.48
N VAL A 212 14.01 -21.00 -6.35
CA VAL A 212 13.08 -20.98 -5.21
C VAL A 212 12.14 -22.20 -5.23
N PHE A 213 11.54 -22.55 -6.38
CA PHE A 213 10.69 -23.74 -6.49
C PHE A 213 11.43 -25.04 -6.14
N ASN A 214 12.67 -25.21 -6.62
CA ASN A 214 13.49 -26.37 -6.27
C ASN A 214 13.85 -26.37 -4.78
N LEU A 215 14.29 -25.24 -4.21
CA LEU A 215 14.61 -25.13 -2.79
C LEU A 215 13.42 -25.57 -1.89
N ILE A 216 12.22 -25.07 -2.18
CA ILE A 216 11.02 -25.45 -1.41
C ILE A 216 10.67 -26.92 -1.63
N LYS A 217 10.72 -27.43 -2.87
CA LYS A 217 10.41 -28.83 -3.18
C LYS A 217 11.38 -29.83 -2.53
N TYR A 218 12.67 -29.51 -2.46
CA TYR A 218 13.66 -30.36 -1.78
C TYR A 218 13.45 -30.38 -0.26
N CYS A 219 13.05 -29.26 0.36
CA CYS A 219 12.72 -29.24 1.79
C CYS A 219 11.39 -29.94 2.09
N GLN A 220 10.37 -29.75 1.25
CA GLN A 220 9.12 -30.51 1.32
C GLN A 220 9.39 -32.01 1.26
N ALA A 221 10.24 -32.45 0.33
CA ALA A 221 10.61 -33.86 0.20
C ALA A 221 11.42 -34.40 1.37
N ALA A 222 12.25 -33.58 2.02
CA ALA A 222 12.94 -33.96 3.25
C ALA A 222 11.94 -34.22 4.39
N ILE A 223 10.94 -33.35 4.56
CA ILE A 223 9.86 -33.55 5.55
C ILE A 223 9.00 -34.77 5.19
N GLN A 224 8.57 -34.90 3.93
CA GLN A 224 7.78 -36.04 3.45
C GLN A 224 8.51 -37.38 3.60
N THR A 225 9.84 -37.39 3.41
CA THR A 225 10.69 -38.58 3.62
C THR A 225 10.63 -39.07 5.07
N VAL A 226 10.52 -38.17 6.05
CA VAL A 226 10.35 -38.54 7.46
C VAL A 226 9.01 -39.24 7.69
N ALA A 227 7.92 -38.72 7.12
CA ALA A 227 6.60 -39.36 7.19
C ALA A 227 6.59 -40.76 6.55
N ILE A 228 7.19 -40.91 5.35
CA ILE A 228 7.27 -42.21 4.67
C ILE A 228 8.15 -43.21 5.46
N LYS A 229 9.26 -42.76 6.08
CA LYS A 229 10.09 -43.65 6.91
C LYS A 229 9.39 -44.04 8.22
N LEU A 230 8.54 -43.17 8.79
CA LEU A 230 7.65 -43.49 9.93
C LEU A 230 6.62 -44.56 9.58
N GLU A 231 5.90 -44.42 8.46
CA GLU A 231 4.95 -45.43 7.98
C GLU A 231 5.64 -46.79 7.76
N HIS A 232 6.87 -46.78 7.24
CA HIS A 232 7.65 -48.00 7.03
C HIS A 232 8.18 -48.64 8.33
N LEU A 233 8.18 -47.95 9.48
CA LEU A 233 8.55 -48.58 10.76
C LEU A 233 7.61 -49.74 11.13
N LYS A 234 6.33 -49.66 10.73
CA LYS A 234 5.32 -50.69 10.99
C LYS A 234 5.63 -52.04 10.34
N THR A 235 6.43 -52.05 9.27
CA THR A 235 6.81 -53.30 8.58
C THR A 235 7.90 -54.08 9.32
N PHE A 236 8.57 -53.49 10.32
CA PHE A 236 9.56 -54.16 11.15
C PHE A 236 8.92 -54.90 12.33
N ARG A 237 8.90 -56.23 12.25
CA ARG A 237 8.49 -57.14 13.33
C ARG A 237 9.49 -57.20 14.50
N ASP A 238 10.76 -56.89 14.24
CA ASP A 238 11.83 -56.88 15.25
C ASP A 238 11.87 -55.53 15.98
N VAL A 239 11.55 -55.54 17.28
CA VAL A 239 11.53 -54.36 18.16
C VAL A 239 12.88 -53.65 18.22
N ARG A 240 14.00 -54.38 18.14
CA ARG A 240 15.34 -53.79 18.17
C ARG A 240 15.59 -52.97 16.92
N ARG A 241 15.38 -53.56 15.74
CA ARG A 241 15.48 -52.85 14.45
C ARG A 241 14.51 -51.68 14.35
N ARG A 242 13.28 -51.84 14.86
CA ARG A 242 12.28 -50.76 14.91
C ARG A 242 12.76 -49.58 15.77
N THR A 243 13.40 -49.87 16.91
CA THR A 243 13.98 -48.86 17.82
C THR A 243 15.21 -48.16 17.22
N GLU A 244 16.10 -48.93 16.58
CA GLU A 244 17.26 -48.40 15.86
C GLU A 244 16.80 -47.48 14.70
N ALA A 245 15.85 -47.91 13.87
CA ALA A 245 15.29 -47.10 12.79
C ALA A 245 14.52 -45.85 13.29
N MET A 246 13.76 -45.94 14.39
CA MET A 246 13.12 -44.77 15.01
C MET A 246 14.16 -43.74 15.51
N SER A 247 15.34 -44.19 15.96
CA SER A 247 16.43 -43.28 16.37
C SER A 247 17.04 -42.51 15.19
N GLU A 248 17.06 -43.11 14.00
CA GLU A 248 17.50 -42.45 12.76
C GLU A 248 16.41 -41.53 12.18
N VAL A 249 15.14 -41.91 12.28
CA VAL A 249 13.98 -41.07 11.92
C VAL A 249 13.99 -39.76 12.72
N ARG A 250 14.36 -39.78 14.01
CA ARG A 250 14.59 -38.58 14.82
C ARG A 250 15.64 -37.66 14.20
N ASP A 251 16.76 -38.22 13.75
CA ASP A 251 17.90 -37.45 13.21
C ASP A 251 17.58 -36.87 11.83
N LEU A 252 16.86 -37.64 11.00
CA LEU A 252 16.28 -37.15 9.75
C LEU A 252 15.25 -36.04 10.01
N HIS A 253 14.37 -36.19 11.01
CA HIS A 253 13.41 -35.15 11.38
C HIS A 253 14.11 -33.86 11.79
N GLN A 254 15.06 -33.90 12.73
CA GLN A 254 15.82 -32.72 13.16
C GLN A 254 16.51 -32.01 11.98
N ARG A 255 17.08 -32.76 11.04
CA ARG A 255 17.71 -32.22 9.83
C ARG A 255 16.71 -31.64 8.83
N ALA A 256 15.54 -32.26 8.66
CA ALA A 256 14.47 -31.71 7.82
C ALA A 256 13.92 -30.38 8.39
N MET A 257 13.75 -30.29 9.71
CA MET A 257 13.38 -29.03 10.38
C MET A 257 14.46 -27.96 10.20
N ARG A 258 15.75 -28.31 10.38
CA ARG A 258 16.88 -27.40 10.13
C ARG A 258 16.93 -26.92 8.68
N CYS A 259 16.66 -27.79 7.71
CA CYS A 259 16.54 -27.40 6.30
C CYS A 259 15.41 -26.40 6.08
N ALA A 260 14.25 -26.59 6.71
CA ALA A 260 13.12 -25.68 6.57
C ALA A 260 13.34 -24.32 7.29
N GLU A 261 14.02 -24.31 8.44
CA GLU A 261 14.44 -23.09 9.14
C GLU A 261 15.48 -22.29 8.31
N LEU A 262 16.43 -22.98 7.67
CA LEU A 262 17.38 -22.36 6.74
C LEU A 262 16.71 -21.89 5.44
N LEU A 263 15.71 -22.63 4.93
CA LEU A 263 14.88 -22.23 3.80
C LEU A 263 14.12 -20.93 4.10
N GLU A 264 13.52 -20.82 5.29
CA GLU A 264 12.92 -19.57 5.75
C GLU A 264 13.97 -18.45 5.74
N LEU A 265 15.12 -18.62 6.41
CA LEU A 265 16.16 -17.59 6.47
C LEU A 265 16.74 -17.15 5.11
N VAL A 266 16.70 -18.01 4.09
CA VAL A 266 17.10 -17.65 2.70
C VAL A 266 15.98 -16.90 1.99
N LEU A 267 14.74 -17.38 2.05
CA LEU A 267 13.62 -16.87 1.25
C LEU A 267 12.88 -15.70 1.90
N GLN A 268 12.91 -15.56 3.23
CA GLN A 268 12.20 -14.56 4.02
C GLN A 268 12.25 -13.11 3.46
N PRO A 269 13.41 -12.53 3.07
CA PRO A 269 13.45 -11.19 2.48
C PRO A 269 13.00 -11.15 1.02
N LEU A 270 13.26 -12.21 0.25
CA LEU A 270 12.83 -12.34 -1.15
C LEU A 270 11.30 -12.41 -1.23
N LEU A 271 10.67 -13.23 -0.37
CA LEU A 271 9.23 -13.41 -0.34
C LEU A 271 8.53 -12.12 0.14
N LEU A 272 9.05 -11.41 1.14
CA LEU A 272 8.52 -10.08 1.51
C LEU A 272 8.54 -9.12 0.32
N MET A 273 9.68 -9.03 -0.38
CA MET A 273 9.80 -8.19 -1.57
C MET A 273 8.84 -8.63 -2.68
N GLN A 274 8.68 -9.95 -2.89
CA GLN A 274 7.71 -10.49 -3.83
C GLN A 274 6.30 -10.02 -3.47
N LEU A 275 5.83 -10.21 -2.23
CA LEU A 275 4.45 -9.86 -1.87
C LEU A 275 4.17 -8.36 -2.08
N VAL A 276 5.08 -7.49 -1.62
CA VAL A 276 4.93 -6.02 -1.73
C VAL A 276 4.96 -5.56 -3.19
N LEU A 277 5.93 -6.03 -3.99
CA LEU A 277 6.02 -5.63 -5.40
C LEU A 277 4.89 -6.23 -6.24
N CYS A 278 4.40 -7.44 -5.92
CA CYS A 278 3.27 -8.04 -6.65
C CYS A 278 1.96 -7.30 -6.39
N ILE A 279 1.70 -6.81 -5.18
CA ILE A 279 0.55 -5.92 -4.91
C ILE A 279 0.64 -4.68 -5.82
N LEU A 280 1.80 -4.02 -5.86
CA LEU A 280 2.00 -2.85 -6.71
C LEU A 280 1.80 -3.17 -8.20
N ILE A 281 2.43 -4.22 -8.71
CA ILE A 281 2.31 -4.64 -10.13
C ILE A 281 0.87 -5.02 -10.46
N TRP A 282 0.14 -5.73 -9.59
CA TRP A 282 -1.26 -6.06 -9.82
C TRP A 282 -2.14 -4.82 -9.88
N CYS A 283 -1.92 -3.84 -9.00
CA CYS A 283 -2.68 -2.59 -9.02
C CYS A 283 -2.39 -1.76 -10.28
N THR A 284 -1.11 -1.59 -10.67
CA THR A 284 -0.76 -0.79 -11.85
C THR A 284 -1.03 -1.52 -13.18
N MET A 285 -0.99 -2.85 -13.22
CA MET A 285 -1.48 -3.64 -14.36
C MET A 285 -2.99 -3.55 -14.52
N MET A 286 -3.78 -3.64 -13.43
CA MET A 286 -5.24 -3.44 -13.52
C MET A 286 -5.58 -2.01 -13.97
N LEU A 287 -4.82 -1.01 -13.53
CA LEU A 287 -4.93 0.36 -14.02
C LEU A 287 -4.56 0.44 -15.51
N TYR A 288 -3.46 -0.15 -15.95
CA TYR A 288 -3.07 -0.21 -17.37
C TYR A 288 -4.17 -0.84 -18.24
N PHE A 289 -4.65 -2.04 -17.90
CA PHE A 289 -5.71 -2.74 -18.64
C PHE A 289 -7.05 -1.99 -18.65
N SER A 290 -7.29 -1.08 -17.69
CA SER A 290 -8.50 -0.24 -17.67
C SER A 290 -8.43 0.98 -18.61
N VAL A 291 -7.24 1.31 -19.12
CA VAL A 291 -6.97 2.50 -19.97
C VAL A 291 -6.56 2.10 -21.40
N SER A 292 -5.77 1.04 -21.57
CA SER A 292 -5.24 0.62 -22.86
C SER A 292 -6.23 -0.21 -23.69
N GLY A 293 -6.43 0.14 -24.97
CA GLY A 293 -7.18 -0.69 -25.92
C GLY A 293 -6.46 -1.99 -26.30
N ILE A 294 -7.21 -2.97 -26.84
CA ILE A 294 -6.68 -4.30 -27.21
C ILE A 294 -5.68 -4.18 -28.36
N ASN A 295 -4.39 -4.18 -28.01
CA ASN A 295 -3.25 -3.97 -28.91
C ASN A 295 -2.10 -4.92 -28.55
N VAL A 296 -1.05 -4.97 -29.38
CA VAL A 296 0.17 -5.75 -29.07
C VAL A 296 0.80 -5.36 -27.72
N LYS A 297 0.72 -4.08 -27.34
CA LYS A 297 1.15 -3.57 -26.02
C LYS A 297 0.35 -4.21 -24.87
N PHE A 298 -0.97 -4.28 -25.01
CA PHE A 298 -1.86 -4.97 -24.05
C PHE A 298 -1.49 -6.44 -23.90
N ILE A 299 -1.27 -7.16 -25.01
CA ILE A 299 -0.88 -8.58 -25.00
C ILE A 299 0.46 -8.76 -24.27
N ASN A 300 1.47 -7.93 -24.56
CA ASN A 300 2.77 -7.99 -23.87
C ASN A 300 2.65 -7.73 -22.37
N MET A 301 1.86 -6.75 -21.94
CA MET A 301 1.62 -6.47 -20.52
C MET A 301 0.77 -7.56 -19.84
N PHE A 302 -0.17 -8.17 -20.55
CA PHE A 302 -0.96 -9.31 -20.04
C PHE A 302 -0.09 -10.57 -19.84
N LEU A 303 0.86 -10.85 -20.75
CA LEU A 303 1.85 -11.92 -20.57
C LEU A 303 2.73 -11.68 -19.34
N LEU A 304 3.17 -10.44 -19.11
CA LEU A 304 3.93 -10.05 -17.92
C LEU A 304 3.11 -10.17 -16.62
N PHE A 305 1.83 -9.76 -16.64
CA PHE A 305 0.89 -9.94 -15.53
C PHE A 305 0.67 -11.44 -15.21
N LEU A 306 0.49 -12.29 -16.22
CA LEU A 306 0.37 -13.73 -16.02
C LEU A 306 1.65 -14.34 -15.43
N PHE A 307 2.84 -13.94 -15.90
CA PHE A 307 4.12 -14.42 -15.38
C PHE A 307 4.26 -14.17 -13.87
N VAL A 308 4.10 -12.92 -13.41
CA VAL A 308 4.24 -12.56 -11.99
C VAL A 308 3.14 -13.19 -11.11
N SER A 309 1.94 -13.38 -11.68
CA SER A 309 0.81 -14.01 -10.99
C SER A 309 1.02 -15.52 -10.80
N ILE A 310 1.50 -16.22 -11.83
CA ILE A 310 1.82 -17.65 -11.79
C ILE A 310 3.03 -17.92 -10.86
N GLU A 311 4.05 -17.05 -10.87
CA GLU A 311 5.16 -17.10 -9.92
C GLU A 311 4.64 -17.03 -8.47
N THR A 312 3.83 -16.02 -8.17
CA THR A 312 3.38 -15.72 -6.80
C THR A 312 2.38 -16.76 -6.29
N PHE A 313 1.47 -17.23 -7.15
CA PHE A 313 0.62 -18.40 -6.89
C PHE A 313 1.48 -19.63 -6.57
N GLY A 314 2.54 -19.87 -7.34
CA GLY A 314 3.46 -20.99 -7.14
C GLY A 314 4.13 -20.96 -5.76
N TYR A 315 4.61 -19.80 -5.31
CA TYR A 315 5.20 -19.67 -3.97
C TYR A 315 4.20 -19.95 -2.84
N CYS A 316 2.98 -19.40 -2.93
CA CYS A 316 1.92 -19.64 -1.95
C CYS A 316 1.48 -21.11 -1.94
N TYR A 317 1.28 -21.72 -3.11
CA TYR A 317 0.90 -23.14 -3.24
C TYR A 317 1.97 -24.07 -2.65
N LEU A 318 3.26 -23.81 -2.94
CA LEU A 318 4.36 -24.58 -2.39
C LEU A 318 4.55 -24.36 -0.88
N GLY A 319 4.28 -23.15 -0.37
CA GLY A 319 4.28 -22.85 1.06
C GLY A 319 3.14 -23.54 1.82
N THR A 320 1.95 -23.63 1.23
CA THR A 320 0.84 -24.47 1.74
C THR A 320 1.24 -25.95 1.74
N GLN A 321 1.82 -26.48 0.66
CA GLN A 321 2.26 -27.88 0.62
C GLN A 321 3.35 -28.19 1.67
N LEU A 322 4.36 -27.33 1.81
CA LEU A 322 5.40 -27.47 2.84
C LEU A 322 4.78 -27.49 4.26
N SER A 323 3.78 -26.63 4.49
CA SER A 323 3.02 -26.57 5.75
C SER A 323 2.24 -27.85 6.02
N GLN A 324 1.59 -28.42 5.00
CA GLN A 324 0.81 -29.64 5.13
C GLN A 324 1.72 -30.84 5.44
N GLU A 325 2.85 -31.00 4.76
CA GLU A 325 3.78 -32.10 5.08
C GLU A 325 4.35 -31.98 6.50
N SER A 326 4.59 -30.75 6.98
CA SER A 326 5.01 -30.52 8.38
C SER A 326 3.98 -31.03 9.39
N ILE A 327 2.69 -30.95 9.08
CA ILE A 327 1.60 -31.44 9.92
C ILE A 327 1.43 -32.97 9.75
N ASN A 328 1.59 -33.49 8.52
CA ASN A 328 1.51 -34.92 8.22
C ASN A 328 2.52 -35.74 9.04
N VAL A 329 3.74 -35.23 9.28
CA VAL A 329 4.74 -35.88 10.15
C VAL A 329 4.22 -36.05 11.59
N GLY A 330 3.48 -35.07 12.12
CA GLY A 330 2.89 -35.16 13.46
C GLY A 330 1.84 -36.27 13.58
N LYS A 331 1.03 -36.45 12.52
CA LYS A 331 0.10 -37.58 12.42
C LYS A 331 0.84 -38.91 12.30
N ALA A 332 1.81 -39.02 11.38
CA ALA A 332 2.60 -40.23 11.19
C ALA A 332 3.36 -40.66 12.46
N LEU A 333 3.82 -39.70 13.29
CA LEU A 333 4.41 -39.98 14.61
C LEU A 333 3.38 -40.52 15.62
N TYR A 334 2.18 -39.95 15.67
CA TYR A 334 1.10 -40.42 16.55
C TYR A 334 0.64 -41.83 16.18
N ASP A 335 0.54 -42.10 14.87
CA ASP A 335 0.14 -43.40 14.33
C ASP A 335 1.26 -44.47 14.42
N ALA A 336 2.50 -44.14 14.79
CA ALA A 336 3.67 -45.04 14.72
C ALA A 336 3.85 -46.03 15.90
N ASP A 337 2.77 -46.70 16.30
CA ASP A 337 2.73 -47.85 17.23
C ASP A 337 3.57 -47.67 18.50
N TRP A 338 3.62 -46.44 19.02
CA TRP A 338 4.68 -45.99 19.92
C TRP A 338 4.55 -46.50 21.36
N ILE A 339 3.42 -47.11 21.69
CA ILE A 339 3.14 -47.73 23.00
C ILE A 339 4.12 -48.90 23.27
N ASP A 340 4.52 -49.63 22.23
CA ASP A 340 5.40 -50.80 22.28
C ASP A 340 6.85 -50.49 22.71
N TYR A 341 7.31 -49.23 22.58
CA TYR A 341 8.70 -48.89 22.86
C TYR A 341 9.01 -48.77 24.37
N ASP A 342 10.30 -48.83 24.69
CA ASP A 342 10.82 -48.56 26.02
C ASP A 342 10.45 -47.14 26.52
N ALA A 343 10.55 -46.91 27.83
CA ALA A 343 10.20 -45.63 28.43
C ALA A 343 11.05 -44.44 27.91
N VAL A 344 12.30 -44.68 27.52
CA VAL A 344 13.19 -43.64 27.00
C VAL A 344 12.81 -43.27 25.56
N MET A 345 12.50 -44.24 24.69
CA MET A 345 12.02 -43.94 23.34
C MET A 345 10.60 -43.36 23.34
N ARG A 346 9.69 -43.83 24.20
CA ARG A 346 8.36 -43.19 24.35
C ARG A 346 8.46 -41.71 24.70
N LYS A 347 9.38 -41.33 25.60
CA LYS A 347 9.64 -39.91 25.91
C LYS A 347 10.22 -39.14 24.71
N LYS A 348 11.08 -39.76 23.88
CA LYS A 348 11.59 -39.15 22.63
C LYS A 348 10.48 -38.94 21.59
N VAL A 349 9.62 -39.93 21.38
CA VAL A 349 8.48 -39.82 20.45
C VAL A 349 7.50 -38.72 20.88
N ALA A 350 7.19 -38.62 22.19
CA ALA A 350 6.37 -37.53 22.72
C ALA A 350 6.94 -36.13 22.41
N PHE A 351 8.26 -35.94 22.55
CA PHE A 351 8.92 -34.68 22.15
C PHE A 351 8.86 -34.43 20.63
N MET A 352 8.94 -35.46 19.79
CA MET A 352 8.79 -35.31 18.33
C MET A 352 7.36 -34.93 17.95
N ILE A 353 6.34 -35.55 18.56
CA ILE A 353 4.92 -35.18 18.37
C ILE A 353 4.70 -33.71 18.78
N MET A 354 5.19 -33.31 19.97
CA MET A 354 5.12 -31.94 20.46
C MET A 354 5.80 -30.94 19.50
N ARG A 355 6.95 -31.27 18.91
CA ARG A 355 7.61 -30.39 17.92
C ARG A 355 6.88 -30.34 16.58
N ALA A 356 6.25 -31.43 16.15
CA ALA A 356 5.51 -31.53 14.90
C ALA A 356 4.14 -30.83 14.93
N GLN A 357 3.55 -30.66 16.13
CA GLN A 357 2.36 -29.81 16.32
C GLN A 357 2.61 -28.33 15.96
N CYS A 358 3.86 -27.86 16.03
CA CYS A 358 4.24 -26.52 15.57
C CYS A 358 4.49 -26.51 14.05
N ARG A 359 3.46 -26.18 13.26
CA ARG A 359 3.50 -25.94 11.80
C ARG A 359 4.77 -25.21 11.39
N VAL A 360 5.57 -25.84 10.52
CA VAL A 360 6.64 -25.15 9.79
C VAL A 360 6.06 -24.60 8.48
N GLY A 361 6.30 -23.33 8.19
CA GLY A 361 5.84 -22.68 6.96
C GLY A 361 6.77 -21.53 6.58
N LEU A 362 6.74 -21.13 5.31
CA LEU A 362 7.48 -19.97 4.84
C LEU A 362 6.84 -18.69 5.37
N THR A 363 7.62 -17.73 5.86
CA THR A 363 7.11 -16.40 6.26
C THR A 363 7.69 -15.28 5.42
N ALA A 364 6.87 -14.27 5.14
CA ALA A 364 7.32 -12.99 4.59
C ALA A 364 7.80 -12.12 5.76
N ALA A 365 9.11 -12.13 6.02
CA ALA A 365 9.76 -11.40 7.14
C ALA A 365 9.10 -11.55 8.52
N LYS A 366 8.49 -12.72 8.80
CA LYS A 366 7.70 -13.01 10.02
C LYS A 366 6.50 -12.08 10.26
N PHE A 367 6.02 -11.36 9.24
CA PHE A 367 4.75 -10.63 9.28
C PHE A 367 3.54 -11.53 8.99
N CYS A 368 3.67 -12.44 8.02
CA CYS A 368 2.63 -13.40 7.63
C CYS A 368 3.24 -14.69 7.06
N PHE A 369 2.45 -15.76 7.01
CA PHE A 369 2.79 -16.98 6.28
C PHE A 369 2.55 -16.79 4.78
N VAL A 370 3.34 -17.49 3.97
CA VAL A 370 3.21 -17.51 2.50
C VAL A 370 2.45 -18.78 2.12
N ASP A 371 1.14 -18.66 2.04
CA ASP A 371 0.20 -19.74 1.71
C ASP A 371 -0.99 -19.24 0.86
N MET A 372 -1.86 -20.15 0.44
CA MET A 372 -2.98 -19.86 -0.44
C MET A 372 -4.00 -18.87 0.16
N GLU A 373 -4.15 -18.80 1.48
CA GLU A 373 -4.99 -17.80 2.13
C GLU A 373 -4.37 -16.41 1.97
N GLN A 374 -3.06 -16.28 2.18
CA GLN A 374 -2.33 -15.04 1.94
C GLN A 374 -2.36 -14.60 0.46
N PHE A 375 -2.39 -15.55 -0.50
CA PHE A 375 -2.56 -15.25 -1.93
C PHE A 375 -3.93 -14.61 -2.23
N VAL A 376 -5.02 -15.20 -1.73
CA VAL A 376 -6.38 -14.65 -1.89
C VAL A 376 -6.51 -13.30 -1.16
N ALA A 377 -5.93 -13.17 0.02
CA ALA A 377 -5.87 -11.90 0.75
C ALA A 377 -5.11 -10.83 -0.05
N MET A 378 -4.01 -11.17 -0.73
CA MET A 378 -3.29 -10.24 -1.61
C MET A 378 -4.07 -9.87 -2.86
N LEU A 379 -4.80 -10.80 -3.49
CA LEU A 379 -5.65 -10.49 -4.65
C LEU A 379 -6.78 -9.53 -4.24
N ASN A 380 -7.47 -9.82 -3.14
CA ASN A 380 -8.49 -8.94 -2.58
C ASN A 380 -7.91 -7.58 -2.19
N MET A 381 -6.75 -7.56 -1.51
CA MET A 381 -6.05 -6.33 -1.14
C MET A 381 -5.59 -5.54 -2.36
N SER A 382 -5.17 -6.18 -3.45
CA SER A 382 -4.72 -5.50 -4.68
C SER A 382 -5.89 -5.06 -5.54
N TYR A 383 -7.03 -5.76 -5.51
CA TYR A 383 -8.27 -5.27 -6.10
C TYR A 383 -8.83 -4.07 -5.31
N SER A 384 -8.81 -4.14 -3.98
CA SER A 384 -9.15 -3.00 -3.12
C SER A 384 -8.17 -1.84 -3.29
N ILE A 385 -6.87 -2.08 -3.44
CA ILE A 385 -5.85 -1.03 -3.70
C ILE A 385 -5.85 -0.59 -5.16
N PHE A 386 -6.39 -1.34 -6.12
CA PHE A 386 -6.70 -0.83 -7.46
C PHE A 386 -7.91 0.12 -7.40
N VAL A 387 -8.98 -0.31 -6.72
CA VAL A 387 -10.16 0.52 -6.41
C VAL A 387 -9.79 1.75 -5.56
N VAL A 388 -8.72 1.69 -4.77
CA VAL A 388 -8.25 2.77 -3.87
C VAL A 388 -7.01 3.53 -4.39
N LEU A 389 -6.22 3.07 -5.37
CA LEU A 389 -5.18 3.91 -6.03
C LEU A 389 -5.78 4.85 -7.08
N LYS A 390 -7.04 4.63 -7.40
CA LYS A 390 -7.97 5.63 -7.95
C LYS A 390 -8.17 6.84 -6.99
N ASP A 391 -7.85 6.69 -5.70
CA ASP A 391 -8.44 7.47 -4.59
C ASP A 391 -7.42 7.95 -3.50
N ASP A 392 -6.37 7.18 -3.18
CA ASP A 392 -5.08 7.39 -2.44
C ASP A 392 -5.05 7.87 -0.93
N ASP A 393 -3.90 8.36 -0.41
CA ASP A 393 -3.40 8.09 0.97
C ASP A 393 -2.76 9.29 1.76
N ARG A 394 -2.75 9.18 3.11
CA ARG A 394 -1.96 9.96 4.14
C ARG A 394 -2.39 11.40 4.52
N ALA A 395 -2.30 11.86 5.79
CA ALA A 395 -2.11 11.22 7.12
C ALA A 395 -2.44 12.22 8.28
N VAL A 396 -1.63 12.28 9.37
CA VAL A 396 -1.58 13.36 10.40
C VAL A 396 -0.96 12.86 11.76
N LEU A 397 -0.89 13.45 12.99
CA LEU A 397 -1.41 14.59 13.81
C LEU A 397 -0.41 15.62 14.39
N PRO A 398 0.36 15.41 15.50
CA PRO A 398 1.09 16.39 16.31
C PRO A 398 1.71 17.67 15.72
N LEU A 399 1.93 17.77 14.41
CA LEU A 399 2.09 19.06 13.75
C LEU A 399 0.92 20.00 14.05
N ILE A 400 -0.33 19.54 14.20
CA ILE A 400 -1.43 20.39 14.68
C ILE A 400 -1.19 20.95 16.07
N LEU A 401 -0.69 20.15 17.03
CA LEU A 401 -0.55 20.64 18.40
C LEU A 401 0.63 21.62 18.52
N TYR A 402 1.56 21.57 17.56
CA TYR A 402 2.62 22.56 17.37
C TYR A 402 2.13 23.79 16.58
N LEU A 403 1.42 23.58 15.46
CA LEU A 403 0.90 24.63 14.58
C LEU A 403 -0.28 25.39 15.17
N GLN A 404 -1.25 24.78 15.87
CA GLN A 404 -2.31 25.53 16.56
C GLN A 404 -1.72 26.57 17.53
N LYS A 405 -0.58 26.26 18.15
CA LYS A 405 0.13 27.16 19.06
C LYS A 405 0.84 28.31 18.31
N HIS A 406 1.33 28.10 17.09
CA HIS A 406 2.00 29.15 16.28
C HIS A 406 1.06 29.92 15.33
N ILE A 407 0.08 29.24 14.72
CA ILE A 407 -1.01 29.79 13.88
C ILE A 407 -2.09 30.49 14.74
N SER A 408 -1.92 30.51 16.08
CA SER A 408 -2.75 31.29 17.02
C SER A 408 -4.21 30.83 17.14
N LEU A 409 -4.45 29.51 17.10
CA LEU A 409 -5.76 28.88 17.34
C LEU A 409 -6.06 28.62 18.84
N GLY A 410 -5.36 29.30 19.75
CA GLY A 410 -5.45 29.08 21.20
C GLY A 410 -5.42 30.34 22.07
N ASP A 411 -5.61 31.52 21.48
CA ASP A 411 -5.66 32.80 22.19
C ASP A 411 -6.87 33.64 21.70
N GLY A 412 -7.66 34.15 22.64
CA GLY A 412 -8.86 34.94 22.36
C GLY A 412 -8.58 36.26 21.63
N SER A 413 -7.34 36.74 21.67
CA SER A 413 -6.87 37.98 21.03
C SER A 413 -7.13 38.04 19.52
N LYS A 414 -7.05 36.92 18.77
CA LYS A 414 -6.89 36.95 17.29
C LYS A 414 -8.11 36.52 16.47
N ARG A 415 -9.33 36.84 16.92
CA ARG A 415 -10.58 36.53 16.18
C ARG A 415 -10.64 37.11 14.75
N LEU A 416 -9.88 38.15 14.41
CA LEU A 416 -9.88 38.73 13.06
C LEU A 416 -9.02 37.95 12.03
N TYR A 417 -8.16 37.00 12.44
CA TYR A 417 -7.18 36.40 11.53
C TYR A 417 -7.82 35.66 10.34
N TYR A 418 -8.75 34.74 10.58
CA TYR A 418 -9.44 34.01 9.51
C TYR A 418 -10.28 34.91 8.60
N PRO A 419 -11.08 35.88 9.13
CA PRO A 419 -11.70 36.91 8.29
C PRO A 419 -10.72 37.69 7.40
N ILE A 420 -9.55 38.07 7.90
CA ILE A 420 -8.52 38.78 7.13
C ILE A 420 -7.97 37.88 6.01
N VAL A 421 -7.62 36.62 6.31
CA VAL A 421 -7.15 35.64 5.31
C VAL A 421 -8.23 35.36 4.25
N PHE A 422 -9.49 35.29 4.65
CA PHE A 422 -10.63 35.14 3.73
C PHE A 422 -10.80 36.38 2.83
N SER A 423 -10.75 37.60 3.37
CA SER A 423 -10.79 38.82 2.55
C SER A 423 -9.58 38.95 1.62
N ALA A 424 -8.40 38.53 2.07
CA ALA A 424 -7.19 38.50 1.25
C ALA A 424 -7.35 37.53 0.06
N PHE A 425 -7.88 36.32 0.29
CA PHE A 425 -8.21 35.37 -0.78
C PHE A 425 -9.26 35.90 -1.75
N CYS A 426 -10.32 36.55 -1.25
CA CYS A 426 -11.33 37.17 -2.10
C CYS A 426 -10.72 38.23 -3.03
N ALA A 427 -9.81 39.06 -2.51
CA ALA A 427 -9.10 40.07 -3.31
C ALA A 427 -8.02 39.48 -4.23
N SER A 428 -7.23 38.49 -3.78
CA SER A 428 -6.06 38.01 -4.52
C SER A 428 -6.33 36.89 -5.52
N VAL A 429 -7.43 36.15 -5.39
CA VAL A 429 -7.76 35.00 -6.27
C VAL A 429 -9.19 35.05 -6.78
N VAL A 430 -10.19 35.27 -5.90
CA VAL A 430 -11.61 35.18 -6.32
C VAL A 430 -11.97 36.29 -7.31
N VAL A 431 -11.65 37.54 -6.98
CA VAL A 431 -11.93 38.68 -7.87
C VAL A 431 -11.11 38.60 -9.17
N PRO A 432 -9.77 38.38 -9.16
CA PRO A 432 -9.00 38.19 -10.39
C PRO A 432 -9.54 37.08 -11.29
N LYS A 433 -9.80 35.87 -10.78
CA LYS A 433 -10.31 34.75 -11.60
C LYS A 433 -11.72 34.98 -12.16
N LEU A 434 -12.58 35.72 -11.48
CA LEU A 434 -13.91 36.08 -11.99
C LEU A 434 -13.90 37.27 -12.96
N MET A 435 -12.92 38.17 -12.85
CA MET A 435 -12.75 39.33 -13.75
C MET A 435 -11.87 39.03 -14.99
N THR A 436 -11.22 37.85 -15.02
CA THR A 436 -10.37 37.43 -16.15
C THR A 436 -11.22 37.08 -17.37
N HIS A 437 -10.93 37.69 -18.53
CA HIS A 437 -11.59 37.37 -19.79
C HIS A 437 -10.87 36.22 -20.52
N TYR A 438 -11.23 34.98 -20.21
CA TYR A 438 -10.67 33.78 -20.84
C TYR A 438 -10.97 33.74 -22.34
N THR A 439 -9.95 33.42 -23.15
CA THR A 439 -10.10 33.22 -24.61
C THR A 439 -10.48 31.80 -24.98
N ASN A 440 -10.13 30.82 -24.15
CA ASN A 440 -10.28 29.40 -24.42
C ASN A 440 -11.16 28.75 -23.34
N LEU A 441 -12.07 27.85 -23.74
CA LEU A 441 -12.92 27.11 -22.81
C LEU A 441 -12.11 26.25 -21.83
N GLU A 442 -11.00 25.66 -22.29
CA GLU A 442 -10.06 24.91 -21.45
C GLU A 442 -9.55 25.76 -20.27
N THR A 443 -9.04 26.96 -20.53
CA THR A 443 -8.40 27.79 -19.48
C THR A 443 -9.42 28.36 -18.52
N PHE A 444 -10.65 28.63 -18.97
CA PHE A 444 -11.78 28.94 -18.09
C PHE A 444 -12.10 27.78 -17.13
N ILE A 445 -12.26 26.55 -17.63
CA ILE A 445 -12.59 25.39 -16.79
C ILE A 445 -11.45 25.08 -15.80
N CYS A 446 -10.19 25.16 -16.26
CA CYS A 446 -9.01 25.03 -15.41
C CYS A 446 -9.05 26.03 -14.25
N SER A 447 -9.21 27.31 -14.56
CA SER A 447 -9.21 28.39 -13.56
C SER A 447 -10.41 28.31 -12.60
N MET A 448 -11.59 27.91 -13.09
CA MET A 448 -12.75 27.68 -12.22
C MET A 448 -12.55 26.47 -11.30
N ALA A 449 -11.91 25.39 -11.75
CA ALA A 449 -11.59 24.25 -10.90
C ALA A 449 -10.56 24.60 -9.81
N GLU A 450 -9.51 25.38 -10.16
CA GLU A 450 -8.57 25.96 -9.19
C GLU A 450 -9.30 26.81 -8.14
N LEU A 451 -10.22 27.70 -8.58
CA LEU A 451 -11.00 28.57 -7.72
C LEU A 451 -11.90 27.78 -6.75
N VAL A 452 -12.62 26.76 -7.23
CA VAL A 452 -13.48 25.92 -6.38
C VAL A 452 -12.63 25.05 -5.44
N PHE A 453 -11.45 24.57 -5.87
CA PHE A 453 -10.51 23.87 -4.98
C PHE A 453 -10.04 24.78 -3.84
N VAL A 454 -9.49 25.96 -4.12
CA VAL A 454 -9.00 26.86 -3.06
C VAL A 454 -10.16 27.35 -2.18
N GLY A 455 -11.34 27.58 -2.76
CA GLY A 455 -12.57 27.88 -2.04
C GLY A 455 -13.00 26.78 -1.06
N ASN A 456 -12.95 25.50 -1.47
CA ASN A 456 -13.20 24.33 -0.61
C ASN A 456 -12.30 24.36 0.64
N VAL A 457 -11.01 24.62 0.43
CA VAL A 457 -10.00 24.63 1.51
C VAL A 457 -10.28 25.76 2.51
N ILE A 458 -10.37 26.99 2.03
CA ILE A 458 -10.45 28.17 2.90
C ILE A 458 -11.79 28.21 3.63
N CYS A 459 -12.92 28.08 2.92
CA CYS A 459 -14.23 28.05 3.55
C CYS A 459 -14.39 26.83 4.50
N GLY A 460 -13.81 25.67 4.17
CA GLY A 460 -13.76 24.52 5.07
C GLY A 460 -13.04 24.84 6.39
N THR A 461 -11.90 25.54 6.35
CA THR A 461 -11.23 26.01 7.57
C THR A 461 -11.98 27.11 8.31
N MET A 462 -12.66 28.01 7.58
CA MET A 462 -13.49 29.07 8.18
C MET A 462 -14.69 28.50 8.93
N LEU A 463 -15.36 27.47 8.38
CA LEU A 463 -16.45 26.76 9.07
C LEU A 463 -15.97 26.03 10.32
N LEU A 464 -14.78 25.41 10.27
CA LEU A 464 -14.17 24.77 11.44
C LEU A 464 -13.77 25.80 12.52
N TRP A 465 -13.37 27.01 12.11
CA TRP A 465 -13.12 28.14 13.00
C TRP A 465 -14.42 28.73 13.59
N MET A 466 -15.53 28.77 12.85
CA MET A 466 -16.84 29.17 13.38
C MET A 466 -17.35 28.20 14.45
N GLU A 467 -17.16 26.89 14.25
CA GLU A 467 -17.46 25.85 15.24
C GLU A 467 -16.35 25.66 16.31
N TYR A 468 -15.40 26.59 16.42
CA TYR A 468 -14.30 26.55 17.41
C TYR A 468 -14.79 26.31 18.84
N VAL A 469 -15.94 26.85 19.24
CA VAL A 469 -16.48 26.63 20.61
C VAL A 469 -16.82 25.15 20.84
N SER A 470 -17.47 24.50 19.87
CA SER A 470 -17.78 23.07 19.94
C SER A 470 -16.53 22.21 19.89
N PHE A 471 -15.55 22.61 19.08
CA PHE A 471 -14.28 21.89 18.94
C PHE A 471 -13.36 22.07 20.15
N ALA A 472 -13.34 23.24 20.78
CA ALA A 472 -12.62 23.50 22.03
C ALA A 472 -13.22 22.70 23.19
N GLN A 473 -14.56 22.61 23.29
CA GLN A 473 -15.23 21.74 24.26
C GLN A 473 -14.91 20.25 24.02
N PHE A 474 -14.83 19.81 22.76
CA PHE A 474 -14.35 18.46 22.42
C PHE A 474 -12.89 18.23 22.86
N ILE A 475 -11.99 19.19 22.59
CA ILE A 475 -10.59 19.14 23.04
C ILE A 475 -10.54 19.09 24.57
N GLU A 476 -11.31 19.92 25.28
CA GLU A 476 -11.33 19.97 26.75
C GLU A 476 -11.85 18.66 27.36
N GLN A 477 -12.93 18.09 26.84
CA GLN A 477 -13.45 16.79 27.29
C GLN A 477 -12.45 15.66 27.01
N THR A 478 -11.87 15.59 25.80
CA THR A 478 -10.82 14.61 25.47
C THR A 478 -9.58 14.80 26.35
N THR A 479 -9.23 16.05 26.65
CA THR A 479 -8.09 16.42 27.50
C THR A 479 -8.35 16.09 28.96
N SER A 480 -9.57 16.23 29.49
CA SER A 480 -9.89 15.81 30.86
C SER A 480 -9.86 14.28 31.02
N LEU A 481 -10.45 13.56 30.06
CA LEU A 481 -10.36 12.10 29.96
C LEU A 481 -8.91 11.57 29.90
N THR A 482 -7.99 12.34 29.32
CA THR A 482 -6.57 11.94 29.15
C THR A 482 -5.59 12.59 30.14
N LYS A 483 -5.94 13.68 30.83
CA LYS A 483 -5.10 14.30 31.89
C LYS A 483 -5.28 13.67 33.27
N TYR A 484 -6.34 12.89 33.50
CA TYR A 484 -6.46 12.05 34.71
C TYR A 484 -5.32 11.01 34.85
N CYS A 485 -4.42 10.90 33.87
CA CYS A 485 -3.37 9.87 33.79
C CYS A 485 -2.06 10.14 34.55
N LYS A 486 -1.81 11.36 35.08
CA LYS A 486 -0.62 11.76 35.89
C LYS A 486 -0.74 13.25 36.30
N TRP A 487 -0.22 13.76 37.43
CA TRP A 487 0.66 13.25 38.51
C TRP A 487 0.19 13.83 39.86
N PRO A 488 0.48 13.17 41.01
CA PRO A 488 0.47 13.81 42.32
C PRO A 488 1.84 14.40 42.69
N PHE A 489 1.93 15.73 42.92
CA PHE A 489 2.94 16.34 43.83
C PHE A 489 2.60 17.82 44.15
N GLY A 490 2.91 18.25 45.37
CA GLY A 490 3.33 19.63 45.73
C GLY A 490 2.50 20.85 45.27
N SER A 491 1.53 21.24 46.10
CA SER A 491 1.28 22.66 46.49
C SER A 491 1.39 23.78 45.43
N LEU A 492 0.26 24.15 44.78
CA LEU A 492 -0.04 25.55 44.42
C LEU A 492 -1.53 25.86 44.11
N CYS A 493 -2.40 24.86 43.92
CA CYS A 493 -3.84 25.09 43.68
C CYS A 493 -4.66 25.24 44.99
N ARG A 494 -4.59 26.41 45.66
CA ARG A 494 -5.38 26.71 46.88
C ARG A 494 -6.35 27.90 46.74
N LEU A 495 -6.76 28.26 45.51
CA LEU A 495 -7.46 29.53 45.24
C LEU A 495 -8.67 29.47 44.28
N TYR A 496 -9.08 28.29 43.81
CA TYR A 496 -10.36 28.09 43.11
C TYR A 496 -11.03 26.80 43.60
N SER A 497 -11.95 26.92 44.55
CA SER A 497 -12.56 25.78 45.25
C SER A 497 -14.01 26.05 45.69
N THR A 498 -14.90 26.32 44.73
CA THR A 498 -16.33 26.63 45.03
C THR A 498 -17.34 26.15 43.99
N CYS A 499 -17.10 25.05 43.27
CA CYS A 499 -18.20 24.25 42.71
C CYS A 499 -17.81 22.80 42.32
N SER A 500 -18.81 21.93 42.22
CA SER A 500 -18.74 20.50 41.81
C SER A 500 -17.78 19.57 42.57
N ARG A 501 -18.32 18.85 43.57
CA ARG A 501 -17.72 17.62 44.10
C ARG A 501 -18.14 16.41 43.24
N SER A 502 -17.29 15.86 42.38
CA SER A 502 -17.41 14.46 41.90
C SER A 502 -16.15 13.89 41.21
N LEU A 503 -15.59 12.84 41.83
CA LEU A 503 -14.68 11.79 41.31
C LEU A 503 -13.49 12.16 40.38
N PRO A 504 -12.39 12.70 40.93
CA PRO A 504 -11.08 12.82 40.26
C PRO A 504 -10.26 11.54 39.99
N TRP A 505 -10.85 10.33 40.00
CA TRP A 505 -10.09 9.05 40.10
C TRP A 505 -10.28 8.05 38.94
N LEU A 506 -11.23 8.32 38.04
CA LEU A 506 -12.07 7.31 37.37
C LEU A 506 -11.46 6.47 36.20
N VAL A 507 -10.15 6.52 36.00
CA VAL A 507 -9.46 5.74 34.95
C VAL A 507 -8.30 4.92 35.54
N TYR A 508 -8.04 5.07 36.84
CA TYR A 508 -6.82 4.62 37.52
C TYR A 508 -7.08 3.95 38.87
N ARG A 509 -8.27 3.38 39.07
CA ARG A 509 -8.57 2.60 40.26
C ARG A 509 -7.93 1.22 40.16
N ASP A 510 -6.67 1.14 40.57
CA ASP A 510 -5.85 -0.08 40.48
C ASP A 510 -6.51 -1.29 41.17
N HIS A 511 -6.95 -2.26 40.37
CA HIS A 511 -6.67 -3.68 40.58
C HIS A 511 -6.17 -4.27 39.23
N GLN A 512 -4.91 -4.71 39.23
CA GLN A 512 -4.19 -5.46 38.17
C GLN A 512 -3.92 -4.83 36.77
N LEU A 513 -4.59 -3.78 36.32
CA LEU A 513 -4.47 -3.30 34.92
C LEU A 513 -3.43 -2.18 34.65
N TYR A 514 -2.14 -2.49 34.81
CA TYR A 514 -1.01 -1.64 34.35
C TYR A 514 -1.01 -1.34 32.84
N SER A 515 -1.78 -2.09 32.04
CA SER A 515 -1.75 -2.09 30.56
C SER A 515 -2.36 -0.85 29.92
N VAL A 516 -3.50 -0.34 30.43
CA VAL A 516 -4.27 0.73 29.76
C VAL A 516 -3.47 2.04 29.68
N ARG A 517 -2.72 2.37 30.73
CA ARG A 517 -1.85 3.57 30.72
C ARG A 517 -0.76 3.49 29.66
N GLU A 518 -0.09 2.34 29.58
CA GLU A 518 0.98 2.15 28.62
C GLU A 518 0.43 2.03 27.19
N TYR A 519 -0.77 1.47 27.01
CA TYR A 519 -1.48 1.50 25.72
C TYR A 519 -1.74 2.94 25.24
N VAL A 520 -2.26 3.83 26.10
CA VAL A 520 -2.46 5.25 25.75
C VAL A 520 -1.12 5.94 25.45
N LEU A 521 -0.07 5.69 26.24
CA LEU A 521 1.27 6.25 25.99
C LEU A 521 1.87 5.74 24.67
N GLN A 522 1.69 4.47 24.33
CA GLN A 522 2.15 3.88 23.07
C GLN A 522 1.33 4.35 21.87
N PHE A 523 0.01 4.52 22.02
CA PHE A 523 -0.88 5.13 21.03
C PHE A 523 -0.43 6.57 20.71
N ASN A 524 -0.21 7.39 21.73
CA ASN A 524 0.30 8.76 21.58
C ASN A 524 1.67 8.76 20.87
N ARG A 525 2.60 7.88 21.26
CA ARG A 525 3.92 7.69 20.59
C ARG A 525 3.82 7.10 19.16
N ARG A 526 2.72 6.40 18.82
CA ARG A 526 2.48 5.81 17.49
C ARG A 526 1.98 6.90 16.54
N ILE A 527 0.93 7.62 16.94
CA ILE A 527 0.47 8.82 16.21
C ILE A 527 1.62 9.82 16.04
N HIS A 528 2.41 10.09 17.09
CA HIS A 528 3.54 11.02 17.01
C HIS A 528 4.56 10.69 15.90
N ARG A 529 4.83 9.41 15.65
CA ARG A 529 5.82 9.00 14.64
C ARG A 529 5.27 8.91 13.22
N TYR A 530 3.98 8.62 13.04
CA TYR A 530 3.35 8.73 11.71
C TYR A 530 3.26 10.19 11.26
N THR A 531 3.00 11.07 12.22
CA THR A 531 2.90 12.52 12.00
C THR A 531 4.14 13.10 11.37
N ASN A 532 5.24 13.12 12.13
CA ASN A 532 6.38 13.95 11.80
C ASN A 532 7.02 13.52 10.46
N LYS A 533 6.82 12.25 10.06
CA LYS A 533 7.16 11.73 8.73
C LYS A 533 6.34 12.38 7.61
N TYR A 534 5.02 12.42 7.73
CA TYR A 534 4.18 13.11 6.73
C TYR A 534 4.42 14.61 6.72
N CYS A 535 4.66 15.22 7.87
CA CYS A 535 4.90 16.66 7.97
C CYS A 535 6.22 17.08 7.32
N ALA A 536 7.27 16.26 7.46
CA ALA A 536 8.50 16.44 6.69
C ALA A 536 8.26 16.22 5.19
N PHE A 537 7.52 15.17 4.81
CA PHE A 537 7.20 14.84 3.42
C PHE A 537 6.39 15.94 2.71
N MET A 538 5.25 16.36 3.27
CA MET A 538 4.44 17.45 2.72
C MET A 538 5.12 18.81 2.87
N GLY A 539 5.95 19.03 3.90
CA GLY A 539 6.78 20.24 3.99
C GLY A 539 7.75 20.35 2.80
N VAL A 540 8.42 19.25 2.44
CA VAL A 540 9.27 19.20 1.24
C VAL A 540 8.45 19.34 -0.05
N LEU A 541 7.28 18.69 -0.17
CA LEU A 541 6.44 18.82 -1.37
C LEU A 541 5.84 20.21 -1.56
N VAL A 542 5.39 20.89 -0.50
CA VAL A 542 4.88 22.28 -0.58
C VAL A 542 6.02 23.24 -0.93
N VAL A 543 7.20 23.08 -0.34
CA VAL A 543 8.38 23.87 -0.72
C VAL A 543 8.76 23.62 -2.18
N PHE A 544 8.78 22.37 -2.63
CA PHE A 544 9.05 22.01 -4.03
C PHE A 544 8.01 22.58 -4.99
N TYR A 545 6.71 22.50 -4.65
CA TYR A 545 5.61 23.03 -5.45
C TYR A 545 5.64 24.57 -5.54
N CYS A 546 5.92 25.28 -4.45
CA CYS A 546 6.08 26.73 -4.47
C CYS A 546 7.32 27.17 -5.29
N LEU A 547 8.43 26.43 -5.18
CA LEU A 547 9.69 26.75 -5.87
C LEU A 547 9.73 26.33 -7.33
N ALA A 548 9.07 25.24 -7.74
CA ALA A 548 9.22 24.69 -9.09
C ALA A 548 8.85 25.69 -10.22
N PRO A 549 7.71 26.43 -10.18
CA PRO A 549 7.40 27.42 -11.21
C PRO A 549 8.31 28.64 -11.20
N ILE A 550 8.91 28.96 -10.03
CA ILE A 550 9.91 30.03 -9.88
C ILE A 550 11.25 29.58 -10.49
N LEU A 551 11.64 28.32 -10.29
CA LEU A 551 12.83 27.74 -10.89
C LEU A 551 12.68 27.60 -12.41
N THR A 552 11.53 27.18 -12.93
CA THR A 552 11.30 27.13 -14.38
C THR A 552 11.35 28.53 -14.99
N SER A 553 10.66 29.52 -14.41
CA SER A 553 10.66 30.89 -14.94
C SER A 553 12.05 31.55 -14.87
N LEU A 554 12.81 31.34 -13.78
CA LEU A 554 14.21 31.76 -13.69
C LEU A 554 15.11 31.06 -14.71
N THR A 555 14.97 29.74 -14.92
CA THR A 555 15.79 29.04 -15.94
C THR A 555 15.46 29.49 -17.36
N ALA A 556 14.20 29.78 -17.68
CA ALA A 556 13.82 30.36 -18.97
C ALA A 556 14.43 31.76 -19.16
N TYR A 557 14.39 32.60 -18.12
CA TYR A 557 15.01 33.92 -18.12
C TYR A 557 16.54 33.86 -18.29
N PHE A 558 17.24 32.99 -17.54
CA PHE A 558 18.69 32.78 -17.69
C PHE A 558 19.07 32.17 -19.04
N GLN A 559 18.27 31.25 -19.60
CA GLN A 559 18.51 30.73 -20.96
C GLN A 559 18.34 31.82 -22.02
N SER A 560 17.39 32.75 -21.85
CA SER A 560 17.24 33.91 -22.73
C SER A 560 18.44 34.86 -22.63
N LEU A 561 18.90 35.17 -21.42
CA LEU A 561 20.12 35.94 -21.17
C LEU A 561 21.37 35.32 -21.81
N VAL A 562 21.58 34.00 -21.63
CA VAL A 562 22.74 33.30 -22.22
C VAL A 562 22.65 33.28 -23.75
N LYS A 563 21.47 33.08 -24.35
CA LYS A 563 21.28 33.21 -25.80
C LYS A 563 21.54 34.63 -26.30
N SER A 564 21.13 35.65 -25.54
CA SER A 564 21.37 37.06 -25.87
C SER A 564 22.83 37.49 -25.69
N ALA A 565 23.61 36.81 -24.86
CA ALA A 565 25.02 37.08 -24.62
C ALA A 565 25.97 36.31 -25.57
N GLY A 566 25.45 35.33 -26.31
CA GLY A 566 26.21 34.54 -27.29
C GLY A 566 25.99 34.94 -28.75
N ASN A 567 25.24 36.01 -29.03
CA ASN A 567 24.78 36.34 -30.38
C ASN A 567 24.83 37.86 -30.63
N ASP A 568 25.99 38.36 -31.07
CA ASP A 568 26.29 39.79 -31.32
C ASP A 568 25.59 40.36 -32.58
N THR A 569 24.25 40.29 -32.62
CA THR A 569 23.42 41.07 -33.54
C THR A 569 22.19 41.61 -32.80
N SER A 570 22.07 42.93 -32.75
CA SER A 570 20.97 43.64 -32.09
C SER A 570 19.59 43.35 -32.73
N THR A 571 18.53 43.57 -31.95
CA THR A 571 17.11 43.56 -32.37
C THR A 571 16.43 42.21 -32.65
N THR A 572 16.54 41.27 -31.72
CA THR A 572 15.31 40.70 -31.10
C THR A 572 15.63 40.08 -29.75
N MET A 573 15.21 40.71 -28.65
CA MET A 573 15.12 39.99 -27.38
C MET A 573 14.01 38.93 -27.54
N ALA A 574 14.36 37.66 -27.37
CA ALA A 574 13.38 36.58 -27.37
C ALA A 574 12.32 36.87 -26.30
N LYS A 575 11.03 36.88 -26.70
CA LYS A 575 9.91 37.24 -25.83
C LYS A 575 9.80 36.22 -24.69
N VAL A 576 10.37 36.55 -23.54
CA VAL A 576 10.36 35.68 -22.35
C VAL A 576 8.93 35.62 -21.83
N GLU A 577 8.30 34.46 -21.99
CA GLU A 577 6.96 34.19 -21.49
C GLU A 577 7.08 33.55 -20.10
N PHE A 578 6.74 34.30 -19.05
CA PHE A 578 6.83 33.83 -17.67
C PHE A 578 5.69 32.86 -17.34
N THR A 579 6.03 31.71 -16.75
CA THR A 579 5.08 30.71 -16.26
C THR A 579 4.47 31.14 -14.93
N LEU A 580 3.15 31.38 -14.92
CA LEU A 580 2.38 31.76 -13.73
C LEU A 580 2.05 30.55 -12.84
N HIS A 581 1.79 30.80 -11.55
CA HIS A 581 1.33 29.78 -10.59
C HIS A 581 -0.16 29.44 -10.71
N MET A 582 -0.99 30.42 -11.10
CA MET A 582 -2.38 30.25 -11.50
C MET A 582 -2.65 31.15 -12.71
N GLU A 583 -3.57 30.76 -13.58
CA GLU A 583 -3.90 31.56 -14.77
C GLU A 583 -5.02 32.55 -14.44
N GLU A 584 -4.66 33.84 -14.29
CA GLU A 584 -5.56 34.94 -13.91
C GLU A 584 -4.97 36.32 -14.29
N THR A 585 -5.80 37.28 -14.71
CA THR A 585 -5.37 38.67 -14.92
C THR A 585 -5.46 39.46 -13.61
N PHE A 586 -4.34 39.57 -12.89
CA PHE A 586 -4.27 40.31 -11.62
C PHE A 586 -4.20 41.82 -11.86
N TYR A 587 -5.32 42.53 -11.65
CA TYR A 587 -5.39 44.00 -11.54
C TYR A 587 -4.66 44.81 -12.65
N GLY A 588 -4.64 44.30 -13.88
CA GLY A 588 -4.04 44.98 -15.04
C GLY A 588 -2.52 44.82 -15.20
N LEU A 589 -1.89 43.88 -14.47
CA LEU A 589 -0.43 43.64 -14.58
C LEU A 589 -0.05 42.79 -15.81
N GLU A 590 0.96 43.23 -16.57
CA GLU A 590 1.59 42.48 -17.67
C GLU A 590 2.55 41.38 -17.17
N GLN A 591 2.02 40.34 -16.51
CA GLN A 591 2.83 39.32 -15.82
C GLN A 591 3.64 38.42 -16.76
N HIS A 592 3.07 38.05 -17.91
CA HIS A 592 3.74 37.11 -18.84
C HIS A 592 4.96 37.72 -19.53
N THR A 593 5.04 39.05 -19.65
CA THR A 593 6.06 39.78 -20.43
C THR A 593 7.03 40.57 -19.56
N ASN A 594 6.60 41.07 -18.40
CA ASN A 594 7.37 42.02 -17.60
C ASN A 594 7.79 41.43 -16.24
N ILE A 595 9.10 41.27 -16.04
CA ILE A 595 9.68 40.64 -14.85
C ILE A 595 9.32 41.35 -13.53
N VAL A 596 9.11 42.67 -13.53
CA VAL A 596 8.70 43.40 -12.33
C VAL A 596 7.25 43.08 -11.97
N HIS A 597 6.39 42.96 -12.99
CA HIS A 597 4.98 42.61 -12.83
C HIS A 597 4.82 41.15 -12.41
N TYR A 598 5.65 40.25 -12.96
CA TYR A 598 5.78 38.87 -12.50
C TYR A 598 6.20 38.79 -11.04
N ILE A 599 7.27 39.48 -10.62
CA ILE A 599 7.75 39.49 -9.23
C ILE A 599 6.67 39.99 -8.26
N LEU A 600 5.96 41.08 -8.59
CA LEU A 600 4.88 41.60 -7.76
C LEU A 600 3.72 40.58 -7.62
N TYR A 601 3.37 39.89 -8.71
CA TYR A 601 2.37 38.82 -8.70
C TYR A 601 2.83 37.62 -7.86
N THR A 602 4.06 37.12 -8.06
CA THR A 602 4.64 36.01 -7.29
C THR A 602 4.71 36.33 -5.79
N LEU A 603 5.06 37.57 -5.42
CA LEU A 603 5.08 38.02 -4.02
C LEU A 603 3.69 38.07 -3.38
N ALA A 604 2.63 38.30 -4.15
CA ALA A 604 1.25 38.26 -3.65
C ALA A 604 0.69 36.83 -3.56
N ILE A 605 0.93 35.99 -4.57
CA ILE A 605 0.31 34.66 -4.69
C ILE A 605 1.06 33.56 -3.94
N VAL A 606 2.40 33.55 -3.92
CA VAL A 606 3.16 32.46 -3.26
C VAL A 606 2.86 32.36 -1.74
N PRO A 607 2.75 33.46 -0.97
CA PRO A 607 2.31 33.38 0.43
C PRO A 607 0.90 32.80 0.58
N MET A 608 -0.03 33.15 -0.31
CA MET A 608 -1.40 32.62 -0.30
C MET A 608 -1.42 31.12 -0.63
N MET A 609 -0.68 30.68 -1.66
CA MET A 609 -0.55 29.27 -2.04
C MET A 609 0.13 28.42 -0.96
N PHE A 610 1.14 28.96 -0.26
CA PHE A 610 1.74 28.31 0.89
C PHE A 610 0.72 28.17 2.04
N MET A 611 0.00 29.24 2.36
CA MET A 611 -1.02 29.24 3.41
C MET A 611 -2.20 28.30 3.10
N THR A 612 -2.65 28.19 1.85
CA THR A 612 -3.73 27.27 1.47
C THR A 612 -3.25 25.82 1.52
N ALA A 613 -2.07 25.49 1.00
CA ALA A 613 -1.50 24.15 1.09
C ALA A 613 -1.32 23.69 2.55
N VAL A 614 -0.76 24.53 3.42
CA VAL A 614 -0.68 24.26 4.87
C VAL A 614 -2.07 24.09 5.49
N SER A 615 -3.07 24.85 5.02
CA SER A 615 -4.45 24.75 5.49
C SER A 615 -5.14 23.44 5.08
N VAL A 616 -4.91 22.89 3.88
CA VAL A 616 -5.41 21.55 3.47
C VAL A 616 -4.97 20.49 4.47
N HIS A 617 -3.65 20.32 4.61
CA HIS A 617 -3.08 19.24 5.40
C HIS A 617 -3.36 19.41 6.91
N THR A 618 -3.52 20.65 7.38
CA THR A 618 -3.98 20.92 8.75
C THR A 618 -5.46 20.58 8.91
N LYS A 619 -6.34 20.97 7.98
CA LYS A 619 -7.78 20.69 8.02
C LYS A 619 -8.08 19.19 7.99
N LEU A 620 -7.64 18.47 6.95
CA LEU A 620 -7.83 17.02 6.76
C LEU A 620 -7.50 16.26 8.05
N LEU A 621 -6.32 16.54 8.59
CA LEU A 621 -5.88 15.97 9.84
C LEU A 621 -6.82 16.29 11.02
N THR A 622 -7.18 17.57 11.21
CA THR A 622 -7.93 18.01 12.40
C THR A 622 -9.13 17.10 12.64
N ILE A 623 -9.76 16.71 11.53
CA ILE A 623 -10.81 15.70 11.43
C ILE A 623 -10.25 14.30 11.78
N CYS A 624 -9.37 13.73 10.95
CA CYS A 624 -8.93 12.34 11.05
C CYS A 624 -8.45 11.92 12.45
N CYS A 625 -7.58 12.69 13.11
CA CYS A 625 -7.04 12.23 14.39
C CYS A 625 -7.88 12.60 15.61
N SER A 626 -8.79 13.57 15.52
CA SER A 626 -9.84 13.74 16.52
C SER A 626 -10.73 12.49 16.59
N VAL A 627 -11.03 11.90 15.43
CA VAL A 627 -11.80 10.65 15.33
C VAL A 627 -10.99 9.45 15.81
N LEU A 628 -9.69 9.35 15.51
CA LEU A 628 -8.83 8.28 16.04
C LEU A 628 -8.71 8.32 17.58
N TYR A 629 -8.79 9.49 18.21
CA TYR A 629 -8.93 9.58 19.67
C TYR A 629 -10.27 9.02 20.16
N CYS A 630 -11.39 9.33 19.49
CA CYS A 630 -12.70 8.74 19.80
C CYS A 630 -12.73 7.21 19.62
N GLU A 631 -12.13 6.69 18.54
CA GLU A 631 -11.94 5.25 18.31
C GLU A 631 -11.17 4.61 19.47
N THR A 632 -10.09 5.25 19.90
CA THR A 632 -9.23 4.75 20.98
C THR A 632 -9.92 4.79 22.34
N LEU A 633 -10.75 5.80 22.61
CA LEU A 633 -11.60 5.84 23.81
C LEU A 633 -12.62 4.69 23.82
N LEU A 634 -13.25 4.39 22.69
CA LEU A 634 -14.12 3.21 22.56
C LEU A 634 -13.34 1.90 22.77
N HIS A 635 -12.14 1.78 22.20
CA HIS A 635 -11.27 0.61 22.39
C HIS A 635 -10.84 0.40 23.85
N ILE A 636 -10.59 1.48 24.61
CA ILE A 636 -10.29 1.40 26.05
C ILE A 636 -11.49 0.87 26.84
N ILE A 637 -12.72 1.25 26.46
CA ILE A 637 -13.95 0.69 27.05
C ILE A 637 -14.06 -0.80 26.70
N THR A 638 -13.79 -1.19 25.44
CA THR A 638 -13.74 -2.61 25.01
C THR A 638 -12.77 -3.42 25.87
N LEU A 639 -11.57 -2.88 26.17
CA LEU A 639 -10.57 -3.53 27.01
C LEU A 639 -10.98 -3.61 28.49
N LYS A 640 -11.67 -2.60 29.05
CA LYS A 640 -12.24 -2.68 30.41
C LYS A 640 -13.33 -3.76 30.48
N VAL A 641 -14.23 -3.81 29.50
CA VAL A 641 -15.33 -4.79 29.39
C VAL A 641 -14.82 -6.24 29.30
N ASP A 642 -13.76 -6.52 28.51
CA ASP A 642 -13.15 -7.87 28.45
C ASP A 642 -12.61 -8.35 29.80
N ASN A 643 -12.08 -7.42 30.61
CA ASN A 643 -11.50 -7.74 31.92
C ASN A 643 -12.56 -7.88 33.04
N LEU A 644 -13.83 -7.54 32.81
CA LEU A 644 -14.87 -7.58 33.84
C LEU A 644 -15.06 -8.98 34.44
N HIS A 645 -14.95 -10.04 33.61
CA HIS A 645 -14.99 -11.44 34.06
C HIS A 645 -13.78 -11.87 34.92
N ARG A 646 -12.69 -11.09 34.94
CA ARG A 646 -11.48 -11.37 35.72
C ARG A 646 -11.47 -10.67 37.09
N MET A 647 -12.45 -9.80 37.38
CA MET A 647 -12.58 -9.12 38.66
C MET A 647 -13.17 -10.05 39.74
N PRO A 648 -12.81 -9.87 41.03
CA PRO A 648 -13.50 -10.55 42.13
C PRO A 648 -14.96 -10.08 42.20
N MET A 649 -15.89 -11.04 42.34
CA MET A 649 -17.33 -10.80 42.33
C MET A 649 -17.82 -9.95 43.53
N GLY A 650 -19.01 -9.36 43.40
CA GLY A 650 -19.50 -8.34 44.32
C GLY A 650 -18.96 -6.93 44.01
N ASN A 651 -18.66 -6.15 45.04
CA ASN A 651 -18.48 -4.70 44.95
C ASN A 651 -17.40 -4.24 43.94
N ALA A 652 -16.31 -4.99 43.76
CA ALA A 652 -15.24 -4.59 42.84
C ALA A 652 -15.68 -4.63 41.36
N ALA A 653 -16.44 -5.66 40.97
CA ALA A 653 -17.01 -5.75 39.62
C ALA A 653 -18.10 -4.69 39.37
N ARG A 654 -18.90 -4.34 40.41
CA ARG A 654 -19.88 -3.24 40.33
C ARG A 654 -19.18 -1.88 40.16
N ASP A 655 -18.13 -1.61 40.93
CA ASP A 655 -17.36 -0.37 40.84
C ASP A 655 -16.70 -0.19 39.46
N GLU A 656 -16.11 -1.25 38.91
CA GLU A 656 -15.52 -1.22 37.55
C GLU A 656 -16.59 -1.05 36.45
N LEU A 657 -17.79 -1.61 36.62
CA LEU A 657 -18.91 -1.40 35.69
C LEU A 657 -19.44 0.04 35.73
N ALA A 658 -19.53 0.65 36.91
CA ALA A 658 -19.88 2.07 37.04
C ALA A 658 -18.84 2.97 36.34
N ASP A 659 -17.55 2.67 36.49
CA ASP A 659 -16.45 3.35 35.78
C ASP A 659 -16.58 3.15 34.25
N ILE A 660 -16.86 1.93 33.77
CA ILE A 660 -17.14 1.62 32.35
C ILE A 660 -18.30 2.47 31.82
N ILE A 661 -19.42 2.54 32.54
CA ILE A 661 -20.61 3.30 32.14
C ILE A 661 -20.31 4.80 32.06
N GLN A 662 -19.63 5.37 33.06
CA GLN A 662 -19.33 6.80 33.07
C GLN A 662 -18.27 7.18 32.01
N VAL A 663 -17.27 6.33 31.74
CA VAL A 663 -16.32 6.54 30.62
C VAL A 663 -17.04 6.43 29.27
N HIS A 664 -17.97 5.47 29.10
CA HIS A 664 -18.77 5.34 27.88
C HIS A 664 -19.67 6.57 27.64
N GLN A 665 -20.36 7.06 28.67
CA GLN A 665 -21.17 8.28 28.58
C GLN A 665 -20.32 9.51 28.18
N ARG A 666 -19.15 9.70 28.81
CA ARG A 666 -18.23 10.81 28.47
C ARG A 666 -17.66 10.67 27.05
N THR A 667 -17.35 9.45 26.61
CA THR A 667 -16.88 9.18 25.24
C THR A 667 -17.97 9.48 24.19
N LEU A 668 -19.23 9.13 24.47
CA LEU A 668 -20.35 9.46 23.59
C LEU A 668 -20.64 10.97 23.54
N ALA A 669 -20.52 11.69 24.65
CA ALA A 669 -20.64 13.15 24.68
C ALA A 669 -19.53 13.83 23.86
N CYS A 670 -18.29 13.36 24.03
CA CYS A 670 -17.13 13.77 23.25
C CYS A 670 -17.34 13.56 21.73
N ILE A 671 -17.82 12.38 21.32
CA ILE A 671 -18.18 12.10 19.92
C ILE A 671 -19.30 13.02 19.41
N ALA A 672 -20.31 13.31 20.24
CA ALA A 672 -21.41 14.21 19.86
C ALA A 672 -20.94 15.65 19.60
N LEU A 673 -20.00 16.16 20.41
CA LEU A 673 -19.37 17.47 20.18
C LEU A 673 -18.53 17.49 18.90
N LEU A 674 -17.73 16.43 18.66
CA LEU A 674 -16.94 16.30 17.43
C LEU A 674 -17.85 16.26 16.19
N VAL A 675 -18.90 15.45 16.20
CA VAL A 675 -19.88 15.38 15.10
C VAL A 675 -20.64 16.71 14.93
N LYS A 676 -20.89 17.48 15.99
CA LYS A 676 -21.43 18.84 15.86
C LYS A 676 -20.48 19.74 15.07
N ALA A 677 -19.21 19.83 15.48
CA ALA A 677 -18.22 20.69 14.83
C ALA A 677 -17.93 20.31 13.36
N LEU A 678 -17.94 19.01 13.05
CA LEU A 678 -17.62 18.51 11.71
C LEU A 678 -18.80 18.56 10.71
N ARG A 679 -20.05 18.56 11.19
CA ARG A 679 -21.27 18.52 10.34
C ARG A 679 -21.30 19.54 9.18
N PRO A 680 -21.01 20.84 9.39
CA PRO A 680 -21.03 21.81 8.29
C PRO A 680 -19.80 21.69 7.38
N VAL A 681 -18.62 21.43 7.95
CA VAL A 681 -17.35 21.26 7.22
C VAL A 681 -17.45 20.10 6.22
N LEU A 682 -17.92 18.94 6.69
CA LEU A 682 -18.04 17.73 5.86
C LEU A 682 -19.14 17.83 4.80
N LEU A 683 -20.22 18.58 5.07
CA LEU A 683 -21.26 18.84 4.07
C LEU A 683 -20.72 19.72 2.94
N MET A 684 -20.05 20.82 3.29
CA MET A 684 -19.48 21.76 2.33
C MET A 684 -18.36 21.10 1.50
N GLN A 685 -17.47 20.34 2.16
CA GLN A 685 -16.46 19.52 1.50
C GLN A 685 -17.08 18.64 0.41
N LEU A 686 -18.10 17.84 0.75
CA LEU A 686 -18.72 16.89 -0.18
C LEU A 686 -19.37 17.60 -1.38
N VAL A 687 -20.04 18.74 -1.15
CA VAL A 687 -20.61 19.56 -2.23
C VAL A 687 -19.52 20.13 -3.15
N PHE A 688 -18.43 20.66 -2.60
CA PHE A 688 -17.37 21.25 -3.42
C PHE A 688 -16.54 20.19 -4.17
N CYS A 689 -16.34 19.01 -3.57
CA CYS A 689 -15.71 17.88 -4.27
C CYS A 689 -16.54 17.42 -5.48
N ILE A 690 -17.88 17.44 -5.40
CA ILE A 690 -18.77 17.20 -6.55
C ILE A 690 -18.54 18.22 -7.66
N PHE A 691 -18.53 19.53 -7.36
CA PHE A 691 -18.28 20.55 -8.37
C PHE A 691 -16.90 20.42 -9.01
N ILE A 692 -15.87 20.13 -8.21
CA ILE A 692 -14.51 19.91 -8.72
C ILE A 692 -14.45 18.66 -9.58
N TRP A 693 -15.00 17.52 -9.16
CA TRP A 693 -15.03 16.31 -9.99
C TRP A 693 -15.78 16.53 -11.32
N CYS A 694 -16.89 17.28 -11.33
CA CYS A 694 -17.57 17.65 -12.59
C CYS A 694 -16.68 18.51 -13.51
N LEU A 695 -16.06 19.57 -12.98
CA LEU A 695 -15.19 20.46 -13.75
C LEU A 695 -13.90 19.75 -14.24
N MET A 696 -13.34 18.85 -13.43
CA MET A 696 -12.12 18.11 -13.78
C MET A 696 -12.38 17.02 -14.81
N MET A 697 -13.51 16.30 -14.71
CA MET A 697 -13.92 15.35 -15.76
C MET A 697 -14.20 16.06 -17.08
N LEU A 698 -14.78 17.27 -17.05
CA LEU A 698 -14.97 18.10 -18.26
C LEU A 698 -13.63 18.62 -18.82
N TYR A 699 -12.70 19.05 -17.95
CA TYR A 699 -11.35 19.47 -18.34
C TYR A 699 -10.58 18.32 -19.02
N PHE A 700 -10.57 17.11 -18.44
CA PHE A 700 -9.91 15.94 -19.02
C PHE A 700 -10.53 15.47 -20.35
N THR A 701 -11.74 15.92 -20.71
CA THR A 701 -12.32 15.67 -22.05
C THR A 701 -12.02 16.76 -23.08
N LEU A 702 -11.44 17.90 -22.68
CA LEU A 702 -11.21 19.06 -23.54
C LEU A 702 -9.73 19.48 -23.66
N ALA A 703 -8.88 19.07 -22.71
CA ALA A 703 -7.50 19.51 -22.59
C ALA A 703 -6.48 18.53 -23.18
N ASP A 704 -5.48 19.06 -23.89
CA ASP A 704 -4.31 18.31 -24.36
C ASP A 704 -3.35 17.95 -23.22
N ILE A 705 -2.52 16.91 -23.43
CA ILE A 705 -1.59 16.38 -22.42
C ILE A 705 -0.37 17.32 -22.25
N GLY A 706 -0.56 18.41 -21.50
CA GLY A 706 0.47 19.39 -21.16
C GLY A 706 0.82 19.47 -19.67
N VAL A 707 1.70 20.41 -19.30
CA VAL A 707 2.10 20.65 -17.90
C VAL A 707 0.89 21.09 -17.05
N LYS A 708 -0.04 21.86 -17.61
CA LYS A 708 -1.31 22.24 -16.97
C LYS A 708 -2.16 21.00 -16.65
N PHE A 709 -2.35 20.11 -17.62
CA PHE A 709 -3.03 18.82 -17.43
C PHE A 709 -2.44 17.99 -16.28
N ILE A 710 -1.10 17.94 -16.15
CA ILE A 710 -0.42 17.23 -15.05
C ILE A 710 -0.68 17.92 -13.71
N ASN A 711 -0.54 19.25 -13.62
CA ASN A 711 -0.80 20.01 -12.39
C ASN A 711 -2.26 19.88 -11.92
N VAL A 712 -3.20 19.93 -12.86
CA VAL A 712 -4.63 19.75 -12.64
C VAL A 712 -4.96 18.30 -12.24
N GLY A 713 -4.29 17.31 -12.84
CA GLY A 713 -4.35 15.92 -12.43
C GLY A 713 -3.89 15.69 -10.98
N ILE A 714 -2.83 16.37 -10.56
CA ILE A 714 -2.36 16.35 -9.16
C ILE A 714 -3.39 17.02 -8.22
N LEU A 715 -4.03 18.11 -8.64
CA LEU A 715 -5.11 18.78 -7.90
C LEU A 715 -6.30 17.83 -7.64
N PHE A 716 -6.74 17.13 -8.68
CA PHE A 716 -7.81 16.13 -8.64
C PHE A 716 -7.45 14.93 -7.74
N PHE A 717 -6.20 14.46 -7.80
CA PHE A 717 -5.70 13.39 -6.93
C PHE A 717 -5.72 13.82 -5.46
N VAL A 718 -5.15 14.99 -5.13
CA VAL A 718 -5.06 15.53 -3.76
C VAL A 718 -6.43 15.72 -3.09
N ILE A 719 -7.45 16.22 -3.80
CA ILE A 719 -8.79 16.37 -3.21
C ILE A 719 -9.50 15.03 -3.01
N THR A 720 -9.25 14.06 -3.88
CA THR A 720 -9.84 12.72 -3.76
C THR A 720 -9.29 12.02 -2.51
N ILE A 721 -7.96 12.05 -2.30
CA ILE A 721 -7.30 11.62 -1.05
C ILE A 721 -7.93 12.26 0.19
N GLU A 722 -8.17 13.58 0.14
CA GLU A 722 -8.75 14.32 1.26
C GLU A 722 -10.14 13.78 1.65
N THR A 723 -10.97 13.40 0.68
CA THR A 723 -12.30 12.82 0.98
C THR A 723 -12.22 11.39 1.51
N LEU A 724 -11.38 10.53 0.93
CA LEU A 724 -11.30 9.12 1.35
C LEU A 724 -10.59 8.94 2.69
N GLY A 725 -9.61 9.78 3.04
CA GLY A 725 -9.05 9.82 4.39
C GLY A 725 -10.12 10.10 5.47
N GLN A 726 -11.15 10.88 5.15
CA GLN A 726 -12.28 11.16 6.04
C GLN A 726 -13.26 9.97 6.10
N CYS A 727 -13.61 9.37 4.95
CA CYS A 727 -14.47 8.18 4.88
C CYS A 727 -13.86 6.94 5.56
N TYR A 728 -12.56 6.69 5.37
CA TYR A 728 -11.84 5.57 6.00
C TYR A 728 -11.91 5.67 7.54
N VAL A 729 -11.59 6.84 8.07
CA VAL A 729 -11.54 7.08 9.52
C VAL A 729 -12.94 7.11 10.13
N GLY A 730 -13.94 7.65 9.44
CA GLY A 730 -15.36 7.53 9.84
C GLY A 730 -15.83 6.08 9.92
N THR A 731 -15.41 5.23 8.98
CA THR A 731 -15.71 3.79 8.98
C THR A 731 -15.09 3.06 10.17
N ARG A 732 -13.84 3.41 10.53
CA ARG A 732 -13.16 2.81 11.70
C ARG A 732 -13.88 3.11 13.01
N LEU A 733 -14.34 4.35 13.22
CA LEU A 733 -15.11 4.71 14.42
C LEU A 733 -16.38 3.85 14.54
N SER A 734 -17.13 3.72 13.43
CA SER A 734 -18.35 2.90 13.37
C SER A 734 -18.07 1.43 13.68
N LYS A 735 -17.02 0.86 13.09
CA LYS A 735 -16.62 -0.54 13.35
C LYS A 735 -16.17 -0.76 14.79
N GLN A 736 -15.42 0.17 15.39
CA GLN A 736 -14.96 0.01 16.78
C GLN A 736 -16.13 0.04 17.78
N ALA A 737 -17.21 0.77 17.48
CA ALA A 737 -18.46 0.74 18.27
C ALA A 737 -19.23 -0.59 18.10
N GLU A 738 -19.21 -1.19 16.90
CA GLU A 738 -19.76 -2.53 16.66
C GLU A 738 -18.97 -3.61 17.42
N GLU A 739 -17.64 -3.51 17.44
CA GLU A 739 -16.76 -4.41 18.22
C GLU A 739 -16.98 -4.26 19.73
N LEU A 740 -17.17 -3.04 20.25
CA LEU A 740 -17.57 -2.83 21.64
C LEU A 740 -18.87 -3.58 21.98
N THR A 741 -19.88 -3.53 21.10
CA THR A 741 -21.14 -4.27 21.28
C THR A 741 -20.91 -5.78 21.37
N LYS A 742 -20.01 -6.33 20.53
CA LYS A 742 -19.65 -7.76 20.55
C LYS A 742 -18.92 -8.15 21.84
N CYS A 743 -18.00 -7.31 22.33
CA CYS A 743 -17.31 -7.56 23.59
C CYS A 743 -18.24 -7.46 24.82
N VAL A 744 -19.21 -6.54 24.83
CA VAL A 744 -20.25 -6.48 25.89
C VAL A 744 -21.08 -7.77 25.91
N TYR A 745 -21.40 -8.36 24.76
CA TYR A 745 -22.07 -9.67 24.71
C TYR A 745 -21.15 -10.83 25.16
N ALA A 746 -19.85 -10.75 24.87
CA ALA A 746 -18.87 -11.81 25.15
C ALA A 746 -18.25 -11.77 26.56
N CYS A 747 -18.49 -10.73 27.37
CA CYS A 747 -17.78 -10.46 28.64
C CYS A 747 -18.02 -11.44 29.80
N GLY A 748 -18.49 -12.66 29.57
CA GLY A 748 -18.70 -13.67 30.62
C GLY A 748 -19.84 -13.36 31.60
N TRP A 749 -20.76 -12.47 31.25
CA TRP A 749 -21.88 -11.98 32.08
C TRP A 749 -22.74 -13.08 32.74
N GLN A 750 -22.75 -14.28 32.16
CA GLN A 750 -23.47 -15.46 32.67
C GLN A 750 -23.04 -15.85 34.10
N SER A 751 -21.79 -15.55 34.48
CA SER A 751 -21.23 -15.86 35.81
C SER A 751 -21.26 -14.68 36.80
N MET A 752 -21.94 -13.58 36.48
CA MET A 752 -21.95 -12.34 37.26
C MET A 752 -23.26 -12.15 38.03
N ASP A 753 -23.22 -11.30 39.06
CA ASP A 753 -24.37 -10.96 39.90
C ASP A 753 -25.54 -10.35 39.09
N ARG A 754 -26.77 -10.59 39.57
CA ARG A 754 -28.00 -10.28 38.81
C ARG A 754 -28.20 -8.78 38.54
N GLU A 755 -27.67 -7.90 39.38
CA GLU A 755 -27.65 -6.44 39.18
C GLU A 755 -26.66 -6.04 38.09
N ILE A 756 -25.45 -6.63 38.10
CA ILE A 756 -24.42 -6.44 37.06
C ILE A 756 -24.95 -6.88 35.69
N GLN A 757 -25.71 -7.98 35.63
CA GLN A 757 -26.39 -8.42 34.40
C GLN A 757 -27.43 -7.40 33.89
N GLN A 758 -28.18 -6.74 34.78
CA GLN A 758 -29.16 -5.71 34.41
C GLN A 758 -28.46 -4.43 33.88
N GLU A 759 -27.38 -4.00 34.52
CA GLU A 759 -26.59 -2.85 34.06
C GLU A 759 -25.89 -3.12 32.72
N LEU A 760 -25.29 -4.31 32.54
CA LEU A 760 -24.70 -4.73 31.27
C LEU A 760 -25.74 -4.81 30.13
N LEU A 761 -26.99 -5.19 30.43
CA LEU A 761 -28.06 -5.20 29.43
C LEU A 761 -28.42 -3.78 28.95
N MET A 762 -28.38 -2.77 29.85
CA MET A 762 -28.51 -1.36 29.45
C MET A 762 -27.32 -0.88 28.61
N VAL A 763 -26.10 -1.29 28.94
CA VAL A 763 -24.90 -1.00 28.12
C VAL A 763 -25.03 -1.63 26.74
N LEU A 764 -25.41 -2.91 26.64
CA LEU A 764 -25.58 -3.63 25.38
C LEU A 764 -26.64 -2.97 24.48
N HIS A 765 -27.80 -2.62 25.05
CA HIS A 765 -28.84 -1.91 24.33
C HIS A 765 -28.37 -0.52 23.86
N ARG A 766 -27.51 0.18 24.63
CA ARG A 766 -26.93 1.45 24.18
C ARG A 766 -25.87 1.26 23.10
N THR A 767 -24.98 0.28 23.18
CA THR A 767 -23.89 0.11 22.20
C THR A 767 -24.43 -0.32 20.82
N GLN A 768 -25.58 -0.99 20.77
CA GLN A 768 -26.31 -1.31 19.53
C GLN A 768 -26.76 -0.07 18.72
N TRP A 769 -26.82 1.14 19.31
CA TRP A 769 -27.16 2.36 18.56
C TRP A 769 -25.94 2.86 17.76
N PRO A 770 -26.08 3.08 16.44
CA PRO A 770 -24.94 3.38 15.56
C PRO A 770 -24.22 4.66 15.96
N VAL A 771 -22.92 4.55 16.14
CA VAL A 771 -21.99 5.67 16.39
C VAL A 771 -21.21 5.92 15.12
N GLY A 772 -21.35 7.10 14.52
CA GLY A 772 -20.69 7.44 13.26
C GLY A 772 -20.81 8.92 12.92
N ILE A 773 -19.96 9.38 12.01
CA ILE A 773 -19.88 10.79 11.61
C ILE A 773 -20.94 11.09 10.54
N GLN A 774 -21.58 12.26 10.61
CA GLN A 774 -22.62 12.68 9.67
C GLN A 774 -22.29 14.02 9.02
N ALA A 775 -22.36 14.10 7.68
CA ALA A 775 -22.33 15.37 6.96
C ALA A 775 -23.75 15.98 6.93
N GLY A 776 -23.92 17.18 7.50
CA GLY A 776 -25.18 17.93 7.48
C GLY A 776 -26.44 17.27 8.08
N LYS A 777 -26.32 16.09 8.72
CA LYS A 777 -27.40 15.12 9.02
C LYS A 777 -27.98 14.38 7.79
N PHE A 778 -27.47 14.60 6.57
CA PHE A 778 -27.99 13.98 5.34
C PHE A 778 -27.44 12.57 5.12
N CYS A 779 -26.14 12.36 5.31
CA CYS A 779 -25.48 11.08 5.13
C CYS A 779 -24.51 10.80 6.28
N PHE A 780 -24.22 9.51 6.53
CA PHE A 780 -23.04 9.11 7.30
C PHE A 780 -21.81 9.11 6.38
N VAL A 781 -20.65 9.44 6.95
CA VAL A 781 -19.36 9.48 6.27
C VAL A 781 -18.66 8.14 6.51
N ASP A 782 -18.99 7.17 5.67
CA ASP A 782 -18.49 5.79 5.72
C ASP A 782 -18.21 5.22 4.31
N MET A 783 -17.30 4.25 4.23
CA MET A 783 -16.81 3.66 2.98
C MET A 783 -17.88 2.83 2.25
N GLU A 784 -18.82 2.22 2.97
CA GLU A 784 -19.90 1.44 2.36
C GLU A 784 -20.85 2.35 1.57
N ARG A 785 -21.12 3.56 2.08
CA ARG A 785 -21.88 4.60 1.36
C ARG A 785 -21.09 5.24 0.24
N PHE A 786 -19.79 5.47 0.40
CA PHE A 786 -18.93 5.93 -0.70
C PHE A 786 -18.98 4.93 -1.88
N GLN A 787 -18.85 3.63 -1.59
CA GLN A 787 -18.98 2.56 -2.56
C GLN A 787 -20.39 2.46 -3.17
N LYS A 788 -21.46 2.69 -2.40
CA LYS A 788 -22.85 2.73 -2.91
C LYS A 788 -23.11 3.94 -3.81
N CYS A 789 -22.59 5.12 -3.48
CA CYS A 789 -22.65 6.29 -4.35
C CYS A 789 -21.95 6.04 -5.70
N LEU A 790 -20.88 5.23 -5.72
CA LEU A 790 -20.20 4.81 -6.96
C LEU A 790 -20.94 3.72 -7.77
N THR A 791 -22.00 3.09 -7.25
CA THR A 791 -22.58 1.86 -7.84
C THR A 791 -24.10 1.84 -8.07
N GLU A 792 -24.89 2.76 -7.51
CA GLU A 792 -26.35 2.80 -7.75
C GLU A 792 -26.75 3.32 -9.14
N ARG A 793 -26.76 2.42 -10.13
CA ARG A 793 -27.59 2.53 -11.34
C ARG A 793 -29.04 2.13 -10.98
N GLN A 794 -30.04 2.89 -11.43
CA GLN A 794 -31.42 2.75 -10.96
C GLN A 794 -31.98 1.32 -10.99
N ARG A 795 -32.46 0.84 -9.83
CA ARG A 795 -33.54 -0.14 -9.73
C ARG A 795 -34.56 0.35 -8.70
N GLY A 796 -35.71 0.79 -9.20
CA GLY A 796 -36.86 1.09 -8.35
C GLY A 796 -37.57 -0.18 -7.86
N HIS A 797 -38.51 0.06 -6.96
CA HIS A 797 -39.50 -0.87 -6.39
C HIS A 797 -39.09 -1.84 -5.26
N ASP A 798 -39.99 -1.79 -4.25
CA ASP A 798 -40.43 -2.86 -3.35
C ASP A 798 -39.48 -3.41 -2.27
N LYS A 799 -39.12 -2.52 -1.31
CA LYS A 799 -39.05 -2.86 0.13
C LYS A 799 -39.68 -1.76 1.01
N PRO A 800 -40.30 -2.10 2.17
CA PRO A 800 -41.14 -1.18 2.95
C PRO A 800 -40.36 -0.13 3.78
N LEU A 801 -41.08 0.89 4.23
CA LEU A 801 -40.50 2.14 4.75
C LEU A 801 -39.88 2.01 6.15
N ARG A 802 -38.55 2.15 6.23
CA ARG A 802 -37.85 2.96 7.25
C ARG A 802 -36.52 3.45 6.66
N PHE A 803 -36.20 4.73 6.85
CA PHE A 803 -35.02 5.43 6.31
C PHE A 803 -34.88 5.55 4.77
N ARG A 804 -35.79 6.32 4.15
CA ARG A 804 -35.37 7.29 3.10
C ARG A 804 -34.51 8.37 3.79
N THR A 805 -33.50 9.04 3.21
CA THR A 805 -32.95 9.19 1.83
C THR A 805 -31.45 9.63 2.00
N ILE A 806 -30.54 9.88 1.05
CA ILE A 806 -30.47 9.99 -0.43
C ILE A 806 -29.16 9.31 -0.94
N PRO A 807 -29.18 8.42 -1.97
CA PRO A 807 -27.95 7.90 -2.61
C PRO A 807 -27.46 8.68 -3.86
N GLN A 808 -28.23 9.67 -4.32
CA GLN A 808 -28.19 10.20 -5.70
C GLN A 808 -26.99 11.10 -6.07
N MET A 809 -26.13 11.54 -5.15
CA MET A 809 -25.23 12.69 -5.41
C MET A 809 -24.14 12.48 -6.47
N VAL A 810 -23.48 11.31 -6.52
CA VAL A 810 -22.51 11.00 -7.60
C VAL A 810 -23.23 10.70 -8.91
N ASN A 811 -24.44 10.13 -8.86
CA ASN A 811 -25.26 9.92 -10.05
C ASN A 811 -25.75 11.26 -10.63
N VAL A 812 -26.07 12.26 -9.78
CA VAL A 812 -26.26 13.66 -10.18
C VAL A 812 -24.98 14.23 -10.79
N SER A 813 -23.81 13.97 -10.21
CA SER A 813 -22.53 14.45 -10.78
C SER A 813 -22.31 13.91 -12.20
N TYR A 814 -22.54 12.61 -12.41
CA TYR A 814 -22.43 11.94 -13.70
C TYR A 814 -23.53 12.36 -14.71
N SER A 815 -24.79 12.52 -14.26
CA SER A 815 -25.88 13.05 -15.10
C SER A 815 -25.68 14.52 -15.46
N PHE A 816 -25.13 15.34 -14.55
CA PHE A 816 -24.83 16.75 -14.80
C PHE A 816 -23.61 16.90 -15.72
N PHE A 817 -22.62 16.01 -15.62
CA PHE A 817 -21.54 15.87 -16.60
C PHE A 817 -22.07 15.45 -17.99
N ILE A 818 -23.00 14.49 -18.08
CA ILE A 818 -23.65 14.14 -19.36
C ILE A 818 -24.43 15.35 -19.90
N VAL A 819 -25.26 16.01 -19.09
CA VAL A 819 -26.04 17.19 -19.53
C VAL A 819 -25.14 18.36 -19.92
N LEU A 820 -23.97 18.55 -19.30
CA LEU A 820 -22.97 19.54 -19.74
C LEU A 820 -22.31 19.13 -21.06
N LYS A 821 -21.91 17.87 -21.19
CA LYS A 821 -21.26 17.31 -22.39
C LYS A 821 -22.21 17.26 -23.61
N ASP A 822 -23.51 17.12 -23.37
CA ASP A 822 -24.54 17.13 -24.42
C ASP A 822 -25.09 18.55 -24.68
N ALA A 823 -24.53 19.59 -24.03
CA ALA A 823 -24.90 21.00 -24.17
C ALA A 823 -23.74 21.94 -24.57
N PHE A 824 -22.53 21.40 -24.78
CA PHE A 824 -21.33 22.08 -25.27
C PHE A 824 -20.75 21.34 -26.48
#